data_AF-A0A0F9V5Z4-F1
#
_entry.id   AF-A0A0F9V5Z4-F1
#
_cell.length_a   1.000
_cell.length_b   1.000
_cell.length_c   1.000
_cell.angle_alpha   90.00
_cell.angle_beta   90.00
_cell.angle_gamma   90.00
#
_symmetry.space_group_name_H-M   'P 1'
#
loop_
_entity.id
_entity.type
_entity.pdbx_description
1 polymer ?
#
loop_
_entity_poly.entity_id
_entity_poly.type
_entity_poly.pdbx_seq_one_letter_code
_entity_poly.pdbx_strand_id
1 'polypeptide(L)'
;MAKRRASKSAPKAAPRPTGHIITHNHWDRDWVLTEVITRGQAAAFFKNLFAMMDREVDYKMVTDGQVEVIDDYLERLSPAKRKVEEAKFRKWGKRGNLAMGPTYIQPDYVLISGETHVRNLLLGHKVGNHLGNVMKVGWLVDTFGHISQTPQLLNQFGIDGIFIARGFSIPPDEIMSEFTWSGPDGSELLAVYTMNTTRNAMNLAQMPKIAENRLDIEMEKLTPLCIAPHVPLINGFEQDEVIDDVLPIIRRITNKDKPYDLKQTNPDEFIEIIKPYLEGKKLPHCEGFLYSGIYMPLLHGTLSTRVAVKLRNDECEKRLEKFAEPLSSFTWTHGDTYPRDEIERCWKLLLKNDHHDDICGCNSDEVDRDMHTRYDQVDRISGEVLTDKFQRIVCNVDTRKGGKDGLALVAFNPANHARNDVVKAVVDLPKDFGPFKVVDAAGKALPLQITSVKGRKFEIAFRAKLPPLGYATVFVKPLGATKLKAAAGLTVDARKLTAENKFLRIKINTNGTVNVTHKGSGKTYRQCGKLIDGGDMGDVYDYSYPRVEKLVSSADCKAQVTLEDAGPLVARFRVEYVMKIPRALHKDRTRRQSRTVNMPVVSTIELAVDSERVEWQTSLTNTAKNHRVRVHLPTGGVKSERSHAGESFDVNPFTTIGEMWGIELPKRLEGLVVPGRDTVRITSYPFHGFCDYSDGKTGAGALAKGIREYEIVKPSREIALTLLRSVGWMTHLDILTRNGDVGWEIYTPTAQCFGTYSFRYGFMPHKGDWFAGGLHTQSELFNEPVRVVQTSAHAGAFASRMSFATITPADKLIHSSTKVSEDGKSLIVRCFNPRDAKVTGKIEVAGKVKSAIKSNVAEAVTGEKLKTVGKAYTFTAGKREIVTLRFELTRDKLLARKPSASLAKATKACPRELPVAEPSLDIPLPPFVTKADIESEKKRLAKIQREYKQLKAQVAKLKARVDALAKRGAEDDDLLIEWSKMGHMVSLHRRYIDEAKFSVLLTQRRWYEQTVTDPKRLKALMKRTQEGIARTELPELRIIGRLHEYVRQFYVSRKASKLGKGIAAMAKEVTDAAMANTAQQSMAARKRK
;
A
#
# COMPACT_ATOMS: atom_id res chain seq x y z
N MET A 1 69.31 -35.34 -16.42
CA MET A 1 68.70 -35.73 -15.14
C MET A 1 68.67 -34.53 -14.20
N ALA A 2 67.50 -34.00 -13.87
CA ALA A 2 67.18 -33.33 -12.59
C ALA A 2 65.71 -32.87 -12.63
N LYS A 3 64.82 -33.66 -12.02
CA LYS A 3 63.39 -33.36 -11.87
C LYS A 3 63.20 -32.18 -10.91
N ARG A 4 62.76 -31.02 -11.39
CA ARG A 4 62.14 -29.98 -10.53
C ARG A 4 60.72 -30.42 -10.19
N ARG A 5 60.54 -30.92 -8.97
CA ARG A 5 59.22 -31.16 -8.35
C ARG A 5 58.48 -29.82 -8.26
N ALA A 6 57.36 -29.71 -8.98
CA ALA A 6 56.35 -28.72 -8.67
C ALA A 6 55.83 -29.02 -7.25
N SER A 7 55.93 -28.05 -6.35
CA SER A 7 55.31 -28.13 -5.04
C SER A 7 53.79 -28.14 -5.24
N LYS A 8 53.14 -29.24 -4.87
CA LYS A 8 51.69 -29.24 -4.67
C LYS A 8 51.43 -28.29 -3.50
N SER A 9 50.89 -27.10 -3.77
CA SER A 9 50.32 -26.28 -2.73
C SER A 9 49.26 -27.11 -2.00
N ALA A 10 49.37 -27.17 -0.67
CA ALA A 10 48.32 -27.74 0.15
C ALA A 10 46.99 -27.02 -0.16
N PRO A 11 45.85 -27.72 -0.14
CA PRO A 11 44.55 -27.05 -0.29
C PRO A 11 44.45 -25.94 0.77
N LYS A 12 44.19 -24.69 0.34
CA LYS A 12 43.85 -23.61 1.26
C LYS A 12 42.68 -24.11 2.12
N ALA A 13 42.86 -24.17 3.44
CA ALA A 13 41.79 -24.52 4.36
C ALA A 13 40.56 -23.66 4.04
N ALA A 14 39.37 -24.27 4.03
CA ALA A 14 38.14 -23.53 3.82
C ALA A 14 38.06 -22.38 4.84
N PRO A 15 37.70 -21.15 4.43
CA PRO A 15 37.60 -20.04 5.37
C PRO A 15 36.58 -20.37 6.46
N ARG A 16 36.95 -20.10 7.71
CA ARG A 16 36.08 -20.23 8.87
C ARG A 16 34.84 -19.35 8.67
N PRO A 17 33.60 -19.87 8.83
CA PRO A 17 32.40 -19.07 8.63
C PRO A 17 32.32 -17.94 9.64
N THR A 18 31.81 -16.78 9.23
CA THR A 18 31.61 -15.63 10.13
C THR A 18 30.13 -15.31 10.29
N GLY A 19 29.64 -15.29 11.52
CA GLY A 19 28.30 -14.79 11.86
C GLY A 19 28.31 -13.26 11.97
N HIS A 20 27.38 -12.62 11.30
CA HIS A 20 27.22 -11.16 11.27
C HIS A 20 25.95 -10.76 12.01
N ILE A 21 26.11 -10.20 13.21
CA ILE A 21 24.99 -9.74 14.03
C ILE A 21 24.53 -8.38 13.50
N ILE A 22 23.36 -8.35 12.86
CA ILE A 22 22.73 -7.12 12.36
C ILE A 22 21.65 -6.73 13.36
N THR A 23 21.89 -5.64 14.10
CA THR A 23 20.97 -5.20 15.15
C THR A 23 20.00 -4.14 14.61
N HIS A 24 18.71 -4.38 14.76
CA HIS A 24 17.65 -3.47 14.31
C HIS A 24 16.46 -3.45 15.26
N ASN A 25 15.69 -2.37 15.25
CA ASN A 25 14.48 -2.26 16.04
C ASN A 25 13.28 -1.99 15.10
N HIS A 26 12.50 -3.03 14.83
CA HIS A 26 11.32 -2.93 13.97
C HIS A 26 10.29 -2.00 14.60
N TRP A 27 9.92 -0.97 13.85
CA TRP A 27 9.17 0.16 14.38
C TRP A 27 7.92 0.46 13.57
N ASP A 28 6.82 -0.20 13.93
CA ASP A 28 5.52 0.13 13.38
C ASP A 28 5.06 1.48 13.90
N ARG A 29 5.02 2.49 13.03
CA ARG A 29 4.63 3.86 13.41
C ARG A 29 3.29 3.88 14.14
N ASP A 30 2.30 3.25 13.51
CA ASP A 30 0.96 3.03 14.00
C ASP A 30 0.56 1.57 13.75
N TRP A 31 -0.02 0.92 14.76
CA TRP A 31 -0.55 -0.44 14.62
C TRP A 31 -1.69 -0.69 15.61
N VAL A 32 -1.40 -1.42 16.69
CA VAL A 32 -2.30 -1.56 17.84
C VAL A 32 -2.26 -0.31 18.73
N LEU A 33 -1.11 0.36 18.77
CA LEU A 33 -0.88 1.63 19.45
C LEU A 33 -0.83 2.75 18.41
N THR A 34 -1.25 3.95 18.81
CA THR A 34 -1.17 5.14 17.97
C THR A 34 0.22 5.79 18.06
N GLU A 35 0.54 6.62 17.07
CA GLU A 35 1.74 7.45 16.96
C GLU A 35 2.03 8.23 18.25
N VAL A 36 0.99 8.62 19.01
CA VAL A 36 1.16 9.39 20.24
C VAL A 36 1.93 8.58 21.29
N ILE A 37 1.68 7.28 21.37
CA ILE A 37 2.33 6.37 22.31
C ILE A 37 3.71 5.97 21.75
N THR A 38 3.75 5.53 20.49
CA THR A 38 5.00 5.04 19.87
C THR A 38 6.05 6.14 19.82
N ARG A 39 5.70 7.40 19.49
CA ARG A 39 6.66 8.52 19.56
C ARG A 39 7.30 8.73 20.94
N GLY A 40 6.56 8.45 22.03
CA GLY A 40 7.11 8.53 23.39
C GLY A 40 8.17 7.45 23.65
N GLN A 41 7.93 6.24 23.15
CA GLN A 41 8.87 5.12 23.20
C GLN A 41 10.10 5.41 22.34
N ALA A 42 9.93 6.01 21.16
CA ALA A 42 11.04 6.38 20.27
C ALA A 42 12.01 7.34 20.96
N ALA A 43 11.50 8.32 21.72
CA ALA A 43 12.33 9.24 22.49
C ALA A 43 13.17 8.52 23.56
N ALA A 44 12.59 7.54 24.27
CA ALA A 44 13.32 6.72 25.25
C ALA A 44 14.35 5.82 24.57
N PHE A 45 13.99 5.19 23.45
CA PHE A 45 14.88 4.37 22.64
C PHE A 45 16.11 5.16 22.16
N PHE A 46 15.93 6.31 21.49
CA PHE A 46 17.06 7.09 20.98
C PHE A 46 17.98 7.60 22.11
N LYS A 47 17.41 7.98 23.26
CA LYS A 47 18.21 8.32 24.44
C LYS A 47 19.11 7.16 24.87
N ASN A 48 18.55 5.95 24.98
CA ASN A 48 19.30 4.76 25.39
C ASN A 48 20.31 4.32 24.32
N LEU A 49 19.95 4.45 23.04
CA LEU A 49 20.81 4.15 21.90
C LEU A 49 22.05 5.04 21.89
N PHE A 50 21.89 6.35 22.04
CA PHE A 50 23.05 7.25 22.08
C PHE A 50 23.92 7.02 23.31
N ALA A 51 23.33 6.70 24.47
CA ALA A 51 24.09 6.30 25.65
C ALA A 51 24.89 5.01 25.43
N MET A 52 24.32 4.03 24.71
CA MET A 52 25.03 2.82 24.30
C MET A 52 26.20 3.16 23.39
N MET A 53 25.97 3.93 22.32
CA MET A 53 27.01 4.26 21.36
C MET A 53 28.13 5.12 21.97
N ASP A 54 27.81 6.02 22.91
CA ASP A 54 28.84 6.77 23.64
C ASP A 54 29.70 5.87 24.56
N ARG A 55 29.13 4.77 25.08
CA ARG A 55 29.86 3.77 25.89
C ARG A 55 30.66 2.79 25.03
N GLU A 56 30.05 2.29 23.97
CA GLU A 56 30.56 1.25 23.07
C GLU A 56 30.59 1.84 21.65
N VAL A 57 31.69 2.51 21.32
CA VAL A 57 31.83 3.31 20.08
C VAL A 57 31.77 2.50 18.78
N ASP A 58 31.89 1.18 18.88
CA ASP A 58 31.79 0.22 17.78
C ASP A 58 30.36 -0.33 17.62
N TYR A 59 29.45 0.01 18.52
CA TYR A 59 28.07 -0.49 18.49
C TYR A 59 27.33 0.05 17.27
N LYS A 60 26.60 -0.84 16.58
CA LYS A 60 25.84 -0.49 15.37
C LYS A 60 24.35 -0.78 15.50
N MET A 61 23.54 0.01 14.79
CA MET A 61 22.07 -0.09 14.81
C MET A 61 21.49 0.31 13.44
N VAL A 62 20.50 -0.46 12.99
CA VAL A 62 19.65 -0.15 11.84
C VAL A 62 18.34 0.44 12.35
N THR A 63 17.95 1.62 11.85
CA THR A 63 16.65 2.25 12.17
C THR A 63 15.54 1.72 11.27
N ASP A 64 15.49 0.39 11.13
CA ASP A 64 14.44 -0.36 10.45
C ASP A 64 14.15 0.06 9.00
N GLY A 65 15.17 0.45 8.24
CA GLY A 65 14.95 0.79 6.83
C GLY A 65 14.26 2.15 6.59
N GLN A 66 13.87 2.87 7.64
CA GLN A 66 13.05 4.07 7.57
C GLN A 66 13.64 5.23 8.38
N VAL A 67 13.32 6.46 7.98
CA VAL A 67 13.75 7.68 8.69
C VAL A 67 12.59 8.45 9.32
N GLU A 68 11.35 8.05 9.07
CA GLU A 68 10.15 8.69 9.57
C GLU A 68 10.11 8.70 11.10
N VAL A 69 10.46 7.60 11.77
CA VAL A 69 10.55 7.54 13.24
C VAL A 69 11.52 8.58 13.82
N ILE A 70 12.59 8.90 13.08
CA ILE A 70 13.55 9.94 13.46
C ILE A 70 12.95 11.32 13.22
N ASP A 71 12.32 11.54 12.07
CA ASP A 71 11.68 12.81 11.70
C ASP A 71 10.55 13.15 12.70
N ASP A 72 9.69 12.19 13.03
CA ASP A 72 8.62 12.30 14.03
C ASP A 72 9.15 12.62 15.44
N TYR A 73 10.28 12.03 15.83
CA TYR A 73 10.95 12.36 17.09
C TYR A 73 11.46 13.81 17.09
N LEU A 74 12.14 14.23 16.01
CA LEU A 74 12.75 15.55 15.90
C LEU A 74 11.73 16.68 15.77
N GLU A 75 10.60 16.45 15.09
CA GLU A 75 9.54 17.45 14.86
C GLU A 75 8.90 17.96 16.16
N ARG A 76 8.94 17.20 17.26
CA ARG A 76 8.35 17.59 18.56
C ARG A 76 9.31 18.38 19.45
N LEU A 77 10.58 18.44 19.10
CA LEU A 77 11.58 19.12 19.89
C LEU A 77 11.55 20.62 19.62
N SER A 78 11.87 21.43 20.65
CA SER A 78 12.13 22.85 20.41
C SER A 78 13.33 23.02 19.46
N PRO A 79 13.42 24.12 18.70
CA PRO A 79 14.51 24.31 17.72
C PRO A 79 15.91 24.10 18.29
N ALA A 80 16.16 24.53 19.55
CA ALA A 80 17.43 24.32 20.23
C ALA A 80 17.71 22.83 20.53
N LYS A 81 16.72 22.10 21.07
CA LYS A 81 16.85 20.67 21.36
C LYS A 81 16.98 19.84 20.09
N ARG A 82 16.20 20.18 19.06
CA ARG A 82 16.27 19.55 17.74
C ARG A 82 17.67 19.62 17.16
N LYS A 83 18.32 20.79 17.19
CA LYS A 83 19.69 20.96 16.69
C LYS A 83 20.71 20.05 17.41
N VAL A 84 20.55 19.88 18.73
CA VAL A 84 21.41 19.01 19.55
C VAL A 84 21.19 17.53 19.18
N GLU A 85 19.94 17.09 19.09
CA GLU A 85 19.61 15.70 18.75
C GLU A 85 20.03 15.36 17.31
N GLU A 86 19.77 16.24 16.35
CA GLU A 86 20.26 16.07 14.97
C GLU A 86 21.79 15.98 14.89
N ALA A 87 22.52 16.67 15.76
CA ALA A 87 23.98 16.56 15.82
C ALA A 87 24.43 15.16 16.27
N LYS A 88 23.68 14.48 17.16
CA LYS A 88 23.95 13.10 17.56
C LYS A 88 23.69 12.13 16.41
N PHE A 89 22.57 12.28 15.71
CA PHE A 89 22.30 11.51 14.48
C PHE A 89 23.42 11.71 13.45
N ARG A 90 23.83 12.97 13.19
CA ARG A 90 24.96 13.29 12.30
C ARG A 90 26.28 12.67 12.74
N LYS A 91 26.59 12.67 14.04
CA LYS A 91 27.80 12.05 14.59
C LYS A 91 27.83 10.54 14.26
N TRP A 92 26.77 9.83 14.60
CA TRP A 92 26.72 8.36 14.49
C TRP A 92 26.45 7.87 13.06
N GLY A 93 25.66 8.61 12.29
CA GLY A 93 25.43 8.35 10.86
C GLY A 93 26.73 8.46 10.06
N LYS A 94 27.50 9.56 10.20
CA LYS A 94 28.77 9.74 9.48
C LYS A 94 29.85 8.72 9.84
N ARG A 95 29.81 8.17 11.05
CA ARG A 95 30.72 7.10 11.48
C ARG A 95 30.32 5.72 10.92
N GLY A 96 29.13 5.59 10.33
CA GLY A 96 28.61 4.32 9.83
C GLY A 96 27.98 3.43 10.92
N ASN A 97 27.94 3.87 12.18
CA ASN A 97 27.32 3.12 13.28
C ASN A 97 25.79 3.07 13.17
N LEU A 98 25.17 4.15 12.69
CA LEU A 98 23.71 4.24 12.55
C LEU A 98 23.30 4.18 11.07
N ALA A 99 22.66 3.08 10.68
CA ALA A 99 22.12 2.88 9.33
C ALA A 99 20.66 3.40 9.27
N MET A 100 20.43 4.45 8.47
CA MET A 100 19.17 5.17 8.38
C MET A 100 18.58 5.08 6.97
N GLY A 101 17.26 4.92 6.84
CA GLY A 101 16.60 4.75 5.54
C GLY A 101 16.89 3.36 4.93
N PRO A 102 16.77 3.17 3.61
CA PRO A 102 16.75 4.20 2.57
C PRO A 102 15.41 4.91 2.37
N THR A 103 14.30 4.36 2.89
CA THR A 103 12.97 4.93 2.68
C THR A 103 12.61 5.95 3.76
N TYR A 104 11.59 6.76 3.50
CA TYR A 104 10.98 7.60 4.52
C TYR A 104 10.23 6.73 5.54
N ILE A 105 9.30 5.90 5.06
CA ILE A 105 8.51 4.92 5.82
C ILE A 105 8.71 3.51 5.25
N GLN A 106 8.25 2.47 5.95
CA GLN A 106 8.10 1.11 5.39
C GLN A 106 6.69 0.92 4.79
N PRO A 107 6.50 1.01 3.46
CA PRO A 107 5.17 0.94 2.87
C PRO A 107 4.73 -0.49 2.63
N ASP A 108 3.43 -0.68 2.40
CA ASP A 108 2.97 -1.81 1.61
C ASP A 108 3.26 -1.57 0.13
N TYR A 109 4.04 -2.47 -0.49
CA TYR A 109 4.54 -2.22 -1.85
C TYR A 109 3.46 -2.34 -2.93
N VAL A 110 2.40 -3.11 -2.69
CA VAL A 110 1.41 -3.45 -3.72
C VAL A 110 0.19 -2.51 -3.68
N LEU A 111 -0.03 -1.77 -2.59
CA LEU A 111 -1.18 -0.87 -2.42
C LEU A 111 -0.95 0.59 -2.84
N ILE A 112 0.30 1.03 -2.93
CA ILE A 112 0.67 2.42 -3.25
C ILE A 112 1.11 2.57 -4.71
N SER A 113 1.02 3.79 -5.23
CA SER A 113 1.43 4.13 -6.60
C SER A 113 2.94 4.04 -6.79
N GLY A 114 3.36 3.95 -8.06
CA GLY A 114 4.78 4.02 -8.41
C GLY A 114 5.41 5.35 -8.00
N GLU A 115 4.71 6.47 -8.12
CA GLU A 115 5.26 7.76 -7.68
C GLU A 115 5.38 7.86 -6.17
N THR A 116 4.46 7.25 -5.40
CA THR A 116 4.57 7.15 -3.94
C THR A 116 5.85 6.41 -3.53
N HIS A 117 6.21 5.31 -4.21
CA HIS A 117 7.51 4.65 -4.04
C HIS A 117 8.70 5.58 -4.28
N VAL A 118 8.66 6.33 -5.38
CA VAL A 118 9.71 7.32 -5.69
C VAL A 118 9.80 8.39 -4.61
N ARG A 119 8.67 8.88 -4.08
CA ARG A 119 8.66 9.94 -3.06
C ARG A 119 9.15 9.44 -1.73
N ASN A 120 8.83 8.19 -1.40
CA ASN A 120 9.32 7.51 -0.23
C ASN A 120 10.86 7.46 -0.22
N LEU A 121 11.48 7.07 -1.35
CA LEU A 121 12.94 7.02 -1.49
C LEU A 121 13.57 8.43 -1.57
N LEU A 122 12.99 9.37 -2.31
CA LEU A 122 13.49 10.75 -2.38
C LEU A 122 13.52 11.40 -0.98
N LEU A 123 12.44 11.28 -0.21
CA LEU A 123 12.35 11.83 1.14
C LEU A 123 13.26 11.09 2.12
N GLY A 124 13.33 9.75 2.03
CA GLY A 124 14.25 8.95 2.82
C GLY A 124 15.70 9.38 2.63
N HIS A 125 16.13 9.55 1.37
CA HIS A 125 17.45 10.04 1.02
C HIS A 125 17.66 11.50 1.45
N LYS A 126 16.66 12.37 1.28
CA LYS A 126 16.75 13.78 1.70
C LYS A 126 17.02 13.89 3.21
N VAL A 127 16.24 13.18 4.02
CA VAL A 127 16.36 13.19 5.49
C VAL A 127 17.62 12.47 5.94
N GLY A 128 17.91 11.27 5.43
CA GLY A 128 19.12 10.51 5.77
C GLY A 128 20.40 11.29 5.48
N ASN A 129 20.53 11.89 4.28
CA ASN A 129 21.68 12.73 3.94
C ASN A 129 21.82 13.95 4.86
N HIS A 130 20.71 14.59 5.23
CA HIS A 130 20.71 15.70 6.20
C HIS A 130 21.19 15.27 7.60
N LEU A 131 20.87 14.02 7.98
CA LEU A 131 21.26 13.38 9.23
C LEU A 131 22.61 12.66 9.14
N GLY A 132 23.34 12.77 8.04
CA GLY A 132 24.74 12.38 7.91
C GLY A 132 25.00 11.06 7.19
N ASN A 133 24.00 10.22 6.96
CA ASN A 133 24.12 9.00 6.13
C ASN A 133 22.73 8.49 5.69
N VAL A 134 22.67 7.84 4.53
CA VAL A 134 21.52 7.03 4.11
C VAL A 134 22.03 5.65 3.68
N MET A 135 21.39 4.60 4.20
CA MET A 135 21.68 3.22 3.86
C MET A 135 21.50 2.97 2.35
N LYS A 136 22.37 2.15 1.76
CA LYS A 136 22.36 1.75 0.35
C LYS A 136 21.97 0.29 0.14
N VAL A 137 21.12 -0.21 1.03
CA VAL A 137 20.54 -1.55 1.00
C VAL A 137 19.04 -1.45 1.26
N GLY A 138 18.24 -2.16 0.47
CA GLY A 138 16.80 -2.28 0.72
C GLY A 138 16.53 -3.08 2.00
N TRP A 139 15.59 -2.62 2.82
CA TRP A 139 15.22 -3.28 4.08
C TRP A 139 13.72 -3.49 4.14
N LEU A 140 13.24 -4.53 3.45
CA LEU A 140 11.81 -4.81 3.23
C LEU A 140 11.41 -6.10 3.95
N VAL A 141 11.65 -6.10 5.26
CA VAL A 141 11.63 -7.30 6.08
C VAL A 141 10.23 -7.65 6.65
N ASP A 142 9.24 -6.75 6.53
CA ASP A 142 7.84 -7.05 6.87
C ASP A 142 6.82 -6.57 5.81
N THR A 143 7.24 -6.41 4.56
CA THR A 143 6.35 -5.98 3.47
C THR A 143 5.50 -7.16 2.95
N PHE A 144 4.20 -6.95 2.71
CA PHE A 144 3.25 -7.99 2.31
C PHE A 144 3.24 -8.25 0.79
N GLY A 145 4.42 -8.64 0.28
CA GLY A 145 4.68 -8.88 -1.14
C GLY A 145 5.30 -7.66 -1.83
N HIS A 146 5.88 -7.87 -3.01
CA HIS A 146 6.71 -6.86 -3.67
C HIS A 146 6.42 -6.72 -5.16
N ILE A 147 6.42 -5.46 -5.65
CA ILE A 147 6.21 -5.12 -7.06
C ILE A 147 7.38 -5.58 -7.93
N SER A 148 7.11 -5.88 -9.20
CA SER A 148 8.12 -6.41 -10.14
C SER A 148 9.29 -5.44 -10.38
N GLN A 149 9.03 -4.13 -10.29
CA GLN A 149 9.98 -3.07 -10.56
C GLN A 149 10.89 -2.73 -9.37
N THR A 150 10.80 -3.47 -8.25
CA THR A 150 11.65 -3.22 -7.07
C THR A 150 13.15 -3.19 -7.41
N PRO A 151 13.70 -4.14 -8.21
CA PRO A 151 15.10 -4.10 -8.61
C PRO A 151 15.50 -2.83 -9.37
N GLN A 152 14.72 -2.43 -10.37
CA GLN A 152 15.00 -1.22 -11.13
C GLN A 152 14.89 0.03 -10.24
N LEU A 153 13.84 0.13 -9.43
CA LEU A 153 13.64 1.28 -8.55
C LEU A 153 14.81 1.46 -7.58
N LEU A 154 15.26 0.40 -6.91
CA LEU A 154 16.36 0.49 -5.95
C LEU A 154 17.70 0.79 -6.65
N ASN A 155 18.00 0.12 -7.78
CA ASN A 155 19.22 0.40 -8.56
C ASN A 155 19.31 1.88 -8.98
N GLN A 156 18.18 2.52 -9.29
CA GLN A 156 18.11 3.93 -9.68
C GLN A 156 18.40 4.91 -8.52
N PHE A 157 18.49 4.42 -7.28
CA PHE A 157 18.93 5.15 -6.09
C PHE A 157 20.35 4.72 -5.61
N GLY A 158 21.03 3.89 -6.40
CA GLY A 158 22.34 3.32 -6.08
C GLY A 158 22.26 2.28 -4.96
N ILE A 159 21.16 1.51 -4.91
CA ILE A 159 20.94 0.41 -3.97
C ILE A 159 20.95 -0.87 -4.80
N ASP A 160 21.90 -1.76 -4.55
CA ASP A 160 22.11 -3.00 -5.31
C ASP A 160 21.96 -4.28 -4.44
N GLY A 161 21.68 -4.11 -3.15
CA GLY A 161 21.42 -5.18 -2.20
C GLY A 161 20.07 -5.01 -1.48
N ILE A 162 19.45 -6.11 -1.04
CA ILE A 162 18.17 -6.08 -0.33
C ILE A 162 18.01 -7.23 0.68
N PHE A 163 17.34 -6.96 1.80
CA PHE A 163 16.85 -7.98 2.74
C PHE A 163 15.33 -8.10 2.64
N ILE A 164 14.82 -9.33 2.55
CA ILE A 164 13.37 -9.63 2.54
C ILE A 164 13.01 -10.81 3.47
N ALA A 165 11.74 -10.89 3.86
CA ALA A 165 11.20 -12.01 4.64
C ALA A 165 9.95 -12.67 4.04
N ARG A 166 9.23 -11.96 3.16
CA ARG A 166 7.94 -12.39 2.58
C ARG A 166 7.99 -12.37 1.06
N GLY A 167 6.99 -12.98 0.40
CA GLY A 167 6.90 -13.02 -1.06
C GLY A 167 7.83 -14.02 -1.75
N PHE A 168 8.73 -14.65 -0.99
CA PHE A 168 9.76 -15.57 -1.48
C PHE A 168 9.16 -16.85 -2.09
N SER A 169 9.53 -17.17 -3.32
CA SER A 169 8.92 -18.22 -4.15
C SER A 169 9.89 -19.33 -4.61
N ILE A 170 11.11 -19.37 -4.08
CA ILE A 170 12.12 -20.37 -4.49
C ILE A 170 11.71 -21.78 -4.04
N PRO A 171 11.84 -22.82 -4.88
CA PRO A 171 11.60 -24.21 -4.48
C PRO A 171 12.44 -24.64 -3.26
N PRO A 172 11.92 -25.46 -2.34
CA PRO A 172 12.61 -25.79 -1.09
C PRO A 172 14.02 -26.37 -1.26
N ASP A 173 14.20 -27.24 -2.25
CA ASP A 173 15.50 -27.87 -2.52
C ASP A 173 16.57 -26.88 -2.98
N GLU A 174 16.17 -25.71 -3.47
CA GLU A 174 17.06 -24.66 -3.99
C GLU A 174 17.25 -23.50 -3.02
N ILE A 175 16.53 -23.48 -1.88
CA ILE A 175 16.63 -22.37 -0.92
C ILE A 175 18.06 -22.20 -0.41
N MET A 176 18.57 -20.99 -0.56
CA MET A 176 19.76 -20.44 0.08
C MET A 176 19.40 -19.05 0.63
N SER A 177 20.22 -18.52 1.54
CA SER A 177 20.04 -17.16 2.05
C SER A 177 20.24 -16.12 0.95
N GLU A 178 21.26 -16.29 0.11
CA GLU A 178 21.59 -15.36 -0.96
C GLU A 178 20.98 -15.81 -2.28
N PHE A 179 20.31 -14.89 -2.98
CA PHE A 179 19.71 -15.14 -4.29
C PHE A 179 19.75 -13.88 -5.15
N THR A 180 19.64 -14.04 -6.46
CA THR A 180 19.47 -12.92 -7.39
C THR A 180 17.98 -12.64 -7.56
N TRP A 181 17.58 -11.37 -7.41
CA TRP A 181 16.24 -10.93 -7.78
C TRP A 181 16.30 -9.96 -8.95
N SER A 182 15.73 -10.36 -10.08
CA SER A 182 15.74 -9.56 -11.31
C SER A 182 14.38 -8.95 -11.61
N GLY A 183 14.39 -7.67 -12.00
CA GLY A 183 13.23 -6.93 -12.46
C GLY A 183 12.94 -7.22 -13.93
N PRO A 184 11.74 -6.87 -14.43
CA PRO A 184 11.31 -7.20 -15.78
C PRO A 184 12.12 -6.45 -16.87
N ASP A 185 12.83 -5.38 -16.50
CA ASP A 185 13.75 -4.64 -17.37
C ASP A 185 15.14 -5.30 -17.50
N GLY A 186 15.45 -6.26 -16.62
CA GLY A 186 16.77 -6.88 -16.50
C GLY A 186 17.67 -6.27 -15.42
N SER A 187 17.19 -5.30 -14.63
CA SER A 187 17.90 -4.84 -13.43
C SER A 187 17.95 -5.98 -12.40
N GLU A 188 19.07 -6.14 -11.70
CA GLU A 188 19.23 -7.19 -10.69
C GLU A 188 19.59 -6.61 -9.33
N LEU A 189 19.17 -7.28 -8.26
CA LEU A 189 19.59 -7.07 -6.89
C LEU A 189 20.20 -8.33 -6.31
N LEU A 190 21.24 -8.17 -5.50
CA LEU A 190 21.66 -9.21 -4.56
C LEU A 190 20.70 -9.22 -3.37
N ALA A 191 19.90 -10.27 -3.26
CA ALA A 191 18.90 -10.39 -2.21
C ALA A 191 19.32 -11.38 -1.13
N VAL A 192 18.98 -11.06 0.12
CA VAL A 192 19.18 -11.90 1.30
C VAL A 192 17.83 -12.24 1.90
N TYR A 193 17.47 -13.52 1.87
CA TYR A 193 16.29 -14.04 2.54
C TYR A 193 16.59 -14.25 4.03
N THR A 194 15.78 -13.63 4.89
CA THR A 194 15.94 -13.69 6.35
C THR A 194 15.44 -15.04 6.91
N MET A 195 16.29 -16.06 6.79
CA MET A 195 16.04 -17.40 7.31
C MET A 195 15.79 -17.39 8.82
N ASN A 196 14.80 -18.17 9.27
CA ASN A 196 14.39 -18.21 10.68
C ASN A 196 13.90 -16.84 11.21
N THR A 197 13.20 -16.08 10.35
CA THR A 197 12.59 -14.76 10.61
C THR A 197 13.59 -13.61 10.79
N THR A 198 13.08 -12.39 10.93
CA THR A 198 13.84 -11.14 11.09
C THR A 198 14.45 -10.97 12.50
N ARG A 199 14.59 -12.07 13.25
CA ARG A 199 14.85 -12.07 14.69
C ARG A 199 15.58 -13.33 15.19
N ASN A 200 16.22 -14.10 14.32
CA ASN A 200 16.89 -15.36 14.68
C ASN A 200 17.97 -15.20 15.79
N ALA A 201 18.55 -14.00 15.93
CA ALA A 201 19.56 -13.64 16.92
C ALA A 201 19.07 -12.62 17.97
N MET A 202 17.75 -12.51 18.20
CA MET A 202 17.17 -11.57 19.17
C MET A 202 17.63 -11.83 20.62
N ASN A 203 17.85 -10.76 21.39
CA ASN A 203 17.97 -10.75 22.85
C ASN A 203 19.15 -11.57 23.41
N LEU A 204 20.31 -11.47 22.79
CA LEU A 204 21.48 -12.25 23.21
C LEU A 204 22.02 -11.74 24.56
N ALA A 205 22.13 -10.43 24.77
CA ALA A 205 22.66 -9.84 26.00
C ALA A 205 21.70 -9.99 27.18
N GLN A 206 20.39 -10.02 26.92
CA GLN A 206 19.37 -10.31 27.92
C GLN A 206 19.33 -11.78 28.34
N MET A 207 19.96 -12.67 27.57
CA MET A 207 20.03 -14.11 27.83
C MET A 207 21.48 -14.65 27.86
N PRO A 208 22.39 -14.05 28.66
CA PRO A 208 23.83 -14.26 28.53
C PRO A 208 24.28 -15.69 28.84
N LYS A 209 23.43 -16.47 29.54
CA LYS A 209 23.70 -17.86 29.90
C LYS A 209 23.46 -18.84 28.74
N ILE A 210 22.53 -18.59 27.82
CA ILE A 210 22.39 -19.43 26.60
C ILE A 210 22.86 -18.76 25.33
N ALA A 211 23.22 -17.47 25.36
CA ALA A 211 23.59 -16.72 24.16
C ALA A 211 24.63 -17.44 23.31
N GLU A 212 25.69 -17.97 23.93
CA GLU A 212 26.74 -18.72 23.23
C GLU A 212 26.19 -19.99 22.56
N ASN A 213 25.46 -20.83 23.30
CA ASN A 213 24.90 -22.06 22.74
C ASN A 213 23.83 -21.77 21.65
N ARG A 214 23.07 -20.68 21.79
CA ARG A 214 22.13 -20.23 20.77
C ARG A 214 22.88 -19.85 19.49
N LEU A 215 23.98 -19.11 19.62
CA LEU A 215 24.83 -18.74 18.48
C LEU A 215 25.48 -19.98 17.85
N ASP A 216 25.97 -20.93 18.64
CA ASP A 216 26.51 -22.21 18.13
C ASP A 216 25.46 -22.94 17.28
N ILE A 217 24.23 -23.05 17.78
CA ILE A 217 23.11 -23.72 17.09
C ILE A 217 22.69 -22.96 15.82
N GLU A 218 22.51 -21.64 15.89
CA GLU A 218 22.09 -20.87 14.70
C GLU A 218 23.20 -20.86 13.64
N MET A 219 24.48 -20.80 14.03
CA MET A 219 25.59 -20.97 13.10
C MET A 219 25.61 -22.37 12.48
N GLU A 220 25.36 -23.44 13.25
CA GLU A 220 25.27 -24.82 12.73
C GLU A 220 24.16 -24.96 11.68
N LYS A 221 22.99 -24.36 11.93
CA LYS A 221 21.81 -24.44 11.05
C LYS A 221 21.92 -23.59 9.80
N LEU A 222 22.43 -22.36 9.92
CA LEU A 222 22.37 -21.37 8.85
C LEU A 222 23.59 -21.41 7.93
N THR A 223 24.77 -21.83 8.42
CA THR A 223 25.98 -21.94 7.58
C THR A 223 25.76 -22.78 6.30
N PRO A 224 25.09 -23.95 6.34
CA PRO A 224 24.83 -24.75 5.14
C PRO A 224 23.89 -24.11 4.12
N LEU A 225 23.21 -23.03 4.50
CA LEU A 225 22.25 -22.31 3.66
C LEU A 225 22.85 -21.02 3.09
N CYS A 226 24.10 -20.70 3.44
CA CYS A 226 24.81 -19.53 2.94
C CYS A 226 25.80 -19.94 1.84
N ILE A 227 25.77 -19.24 0.71
CA ILE A 227 26.70 -19.47 -0.40
C ILE A 227 28.06 -18.79 -0.13
N ALA A 228 28.03 -17.62 0.53
CA ALA A 228 29.20 -17.01 1.12
C ALA A 228 29.47 -17.62 2.51
N PRO A 229 30.72 -17.68 2.99
CA PRO A 229 31.05 -18.14 4.35
C PRO A 229 30.68 -17.08 5.41
N HIS A 230 29.52 -16.44 5.24
CA HIS A 230 29.05 -15.28 5.99
C HIS A 230 27.56 -15.43 6.29
N VAL A 231 27.23 -15.58 7.57
CA VAL A 231 25.88 -15.91 8.02
C VAL A 231 25.18 -14.66 8.57
N PRO A 232 24.03 -14.24 8.03
CA PRO A 232 23.26 -13.13 8.58
C PRO A 232 22.54 -13.56 9.87
N LEU A 233 22.89 -12.93 10.99
CA LEU A 233 22.28 -13.12 12.30
C LEU A 233 21.47 -11.86 12.65
N ILE A 234 20.17 -11.89 12.41
CA ILE A 234 19.28 -10.74 12.60
C ILE A 234 18.87 -10.62 14.08
N ASN A 235 19.45 -9.64 14.76
CA ASN A 235 19.11 -9.26 16.14
C ASN A 235 18.03 -8.17 16.14
N GLY A 236 16.79 -8.60 15.91
CA GLY A 236 15.63 -7.71 15.72
C GLY A 236 14.70 -7.59 16.93
N PHE A 237 14.24 -6.38 17.19
CA PHE A 237 13.27 -6.04 18.25
C PHE A 237 11.96 -5.48 17.68
N GLU A 238 10.90 -5.42 18.48
CA GLU A 238 9.65 -4.73 18.14
C GLU A 238 9.44 -3.60 19.15
N GLN A 239 9.76 -2.36 18.75
CA GLN A 239 9.57 -1.14 19.55
C GLN A 239 10.16 -1.22 20.99
N ASP A 240 11.28 -1.92 21.16
CA ASP A 240 11.92 -2.06 22.47
C ASP A 240 12.75 -0.81 22.79
N GLU A 241 12.66 -0.31 24.02
CA GLU A 241 13.48 0.80 24.51
C GLU A 241 14.85 0.32 24.99
N VAL A 242 14.99 -0.98 25.27
CA VAL A 242 16.23 -1.60 25.77
C VAL A 242 17.15 -1.93 24.60
N ILE A 243 18.40 -1.49 24.72
CA ILE A 243 19.44 -1.76 23.72
C ILE A 243 20.15 -3.06 24.08
N ASP A 244 20.13 -4.05 23.18
CA ASP A 244 20.81 -5.32 23.37
C ASP A 244 22.31 -5.18 23.09
N ASP A 245 23.12 -5.26 24.15
CA ASP A 245 24.58 -5.10 24.08
C ASP A 245 25.27 -6.41 23.70
N VAL A 246 25.36 -6.65 22.40
CA VAL A 246 25.94 -7.89 21.85
C VAL A 246 27.48 -7.91 21.87
N LEU A 247 28.15 -6.76 22.05
CA LEU A 247 29.61 -6.68 21.93
C LEU A 247 30.37 -7.47 23.00
N PRO A 248 29.99 -7.47 24.29
CA PRO A 248 30.59 -8.36 25.29
C PRO A 248 30.49 -9.84 24.93
N ILE A 249 29.42 -10.26 24.26
CA ILE A 249 29.22 -11.65 23.82
C ILE A 249 30.14 -11.96 22.65
N ILE A 250 30.23 -11.06 21.66
CA ILE A 250 31.16 -11.17 20.53
C ILE A 250 32.60 -11.30 21.06
N ARG A 251 33.06 -10.37 21.91
CA ARG A 251 34.41 -10.40 22.51
C ARG A 251 34.70 -11.72 23.23
N ARG A 252 33.73 -12.25 23.99
CA ARG A 252 33.87 -13.52 24.70
C ARG A 252 34.02 -14.71 23.76
N ILE A 253 33.26 -14.74 22.68
CA ILE A 253 33.29 -15.82 21.68
C ILE A 253 34.56 -15.74 20.83
N THR A 254 34.98 -14.55 20.41
CA THR A 254 36.23 -14.33 19.67
C THR A 254 37.46 -14.81 20.45
N ASN A 255 37.44 -14.72 21.77
CA ASN A 255 38.52 -15.21 22.64
C ASN A 255 38.50 -16.73 22.89
N LYS A 256 37.55 -17.47 22.29
CA LYS A 256 37.43 -18.93 22.40
C LYS A 256 37.75 -19.59 21.05
N ASP A 257 38.27 -20.80 21.11
CA ASP A 257 38.45 -21.64 19.91
C ASP A 257 37.12 -22.25 19.47
N LYS A 258 36.33 -21.45 18.74
CA LYS A 258 35.06 -21.86 18.13
C LYS A 258 35.26 -22.28 16.67
N PRO A 259 34.29 -22.96 16.03
CA PRO A 259 34.39 -23.26 14.60
C PRO A 259 33.92 -22.11 13.69
N TYR A 260 33.61 -20.93 14.25
CA TYR A 260 33.13 -19.75 13.53
C TYR A 260 33.61 -18.44 14.19
N ASP A 261 33.65 -17.36 13.42
CA ASP A 261 33.92 -16.00 13.93
C ASP A 261 32.62 -15.20 14.10
N LEU A 262 32.64 -14.13 14.90
CA LEU A 262 31.50 -13.23 15.06
C LEU A 262 31.92 -11.77 14.90
N LYS A 263 31.03 -10.97 14.33
CA LYS A 263 31.10 -9.50 14.31
C LYS A 263 29.72 -8.89 14.28
N GLN A 264 29.62 -7.63 14.70
CA GLN A 264 28.44 -6.82 14.46
C GLN A 264 28.63 -6.04 13.16
N THR A 265 27.62 -6.03 12.29
CA THR A 265 27.64 -5.29 11.03
C THR A 265 26.32 -4.59 10.77
N ASN A 266 26.35 -3.62 9.86
CA ASN A 266 25.16 -3.07 9.24
C ASN A 266 24.87 -3.74 7.89
N PRO A 267 23.66 -3.57 7.30
CA PRO A 267 23.28 -4.20 6.04
C PRO A 267 24.22 -3.83 4.89
N ASP A 268 24.63 -2.55 4.78
CA ASP A 268 25.61 -2.10 3.78
C ASP A 268 26.90 -2.92 3.84
N GLU A 269 27.47 -3.02 5.05
CA GLU A 269 28.72 -3.74 5.27
C GLU A 269 28.57 -5.23 4.96
N PHE A 270 27.44 -5.84 5.36
CA PHE A 270 27.18 -7.25 5.09
C PHE A 270 27.16 -7.53 3.58
N ILE A 271 26.41 -6.73 2.82
CA ILE A 271 26.31 -6.85 1.37
C ILE A 271 27.69 -6.66 0.71
N GLU A 272 28.44 -5.63 1.08
CA GLU A 272 29.79 -5.39 0.56
C GLU A 272 30.77 -6.54 0.87
N ILE A 273 30.64 -7.17 2.04
CA ILE A 273 31.50 -8.29 2.44
C ILE A 273 31.19 -9.56 1.62
N ILE A 274 29.91 -9.86 1.36
CA ILE A 274 29.54 -11.10 0.67
C ILE A 274 29.71 -11.01 -0.85
N LYS A 275 29.56 -9.82 -1.45
CA LYS A 275 29.62 -9.62 -2.91
C LYS A 275 30.81 -10.33 -3.58
N PRO A 276 32.08 -10.16 -3.13
CA PRO A 276 33.23 -10.84 -3.75
C PRO A 276 33.19 -12.37 -3.65
N TYR A 277 32.52 -12.94 -2.65
CA TYR A 277 32.39 -14.39 -2.50
C TYR A 277 31.33 -15.00 -3.41
N LEU A 278 30.41 -14.18 -3.92
CA LEU A 278 29.32 -14.59 -4.79
C LEU A 278 29.65 -14.38 -6.27
N GLU A 279 30.70 -13.62 -6.57
CA GLU A 279 31.16 -13.38 -7.94
C GLU A 279 31.45 -14.69 -8.67
N GLY A 280 30.86 -14.86 -9.86
CA GLY A 280 30.99 -16.08 -10.68
C GLY A 280 30.24 -17.32 -10.14
N LYS A 281 29.54 -17.22 -9.01
CA LYS A 281 28.72 -18.33 -8.49
C LYS A 281 27.30 -18.27 -9.06
N LYS A 282 26.70 -19.44 -9.25
CA LYS A 282 25.27 -19.56 -9.58
C LYS A 282 24.46 -19.41 -8.30
N LEU A 283 23.71 -18.32 -8.19
CA LEU A 283 22.75 -18.10 -7.11
C LEU A 283 21.36 -18.64 -7.52
N PRO A 284 20.52 -19.05 -6.55
CA PRO A 284 19.08 -19.15 -6.79
C PRO A 284 18.53 -17.84 -7.34
N HIS A 285 17.43 -17.92 -8.10
CA HIS A 285 16.95 -16.78 -8.87
C HIS A 285 15.43 -16.61 -8.74
N CYS A 286 15.02 -15.37 -8.47
CA CYS A 286 13.65 -14.91 -8.53
C CYS A 286 13.52 -13.81 -9.60
N GLU A 287 12.39 -13.78 -10.31
CA GLU A 287 12.12 -12.76 -11.32
C GLU A 287 10.77 -12.09 -11.06
N GLY A 288 10.74 -10.76 -11.22
CA GLY A 288 9.52 -9.98 -11.25
C GLY A 288 8.80 -9.90 -9.90
N PHE A 289 7.49 -10.03 -9.93
CA PHE A 289 6.58 -9.82 -8.80
C PHE A 289 6.70 -10.92 -7.75
N LEU A 290 7.08 -10.58 -6.51
CA LEU A 290 7.26 -11.54 -5.42
C LEU A 290 6.03 -11.55 -4.50
N TYR A 291 5.16 -12.53 -4.71
CA TYR A 291 3.87 -12.64 -4.03
C TYR A 291 3.50 -14.10 -3.76
N SER A 292 4.45 -14.85 -3.23
CA SER A 292 4.22 -16.19 -2.69
C SER A 292 4.05 -16.17 -1.17
N GLY A 293 2.98 -16.82 -0.70
CA GLY A 293 2.70 -17.02 0.73
C GLY A 293 3.33 -18.29 1.30
N ILE A 294 4.06 -19.08 0.49
CA ILE A 294 4.46 -20.46 0.78
C ILE A 294 5.23 -20.59 2.12
N TYR A 295 6.11 -19.64 2.41
CA TYR A 295 7.00 -19.70 3.57
C TYR A 295 6.63 -18.71 4.68
N MET A 296 5.85 -17.68 4.35
CA MET A 296 5.38 -16.64 5.26
C MET A 296 4.11 -15.99 4.67
N PRO A 297 3.06 -15.74 5.48
CA PRO A 297 1.75 -15.37 4.94
C PRO A 297 1.80 -13.98 4.29
N LEU A 298 1.06 -13.79 3.20
CA LEU A 298 0.98 -12.49 2.52
C LEU A 298 -0.13 -11.60 3.03
N LEU A 299 -0.99 -12.10 3.92
CA LEU A 299 -2.03 -11.28 4.55
C LEU A 299 -2.94 -10.66 3.48
N HIS A 300 -3.44 -11.49 2.56
CA HIS A 300 -4.05 -11.07 1.30
C HIS A 300 -5.39 -10.33 1.47
N GLY A 301 -6.03 -10.44 2.64
CA GLY A 301 -7.24 -9.70 2.98
C GLY A 301 -7.01 -8.21 3.19
N THR A 302 -5.77 -7.78 3.41
CA THR A 302 -5.39 -6.36 3.54
C THR A 302 -5.71 -5.54 2.29
N LEU A 303 -5.79 -6.19 1.13
CA LEU A 303 -6.15 -5.55 -0.15
C LEU A 303 -7.55 -4.90 -0.13
N SER A 304 -8.47 -5.42 0.69
CA SER A 304 -9.87 -4.95 0.76
C SER A 304 -10.36 -4.58 2.16
N THR A 305 -9.58 -4.83 3.21
CA THR A 305 -9.83 -4.34 4.57
C THR A 305 -9.95 -2.81 4.59
N ARG A 306 -10.96 -2.28 5.29
CA ARG A 306 -11.18 -0.83 5.46
C ARG A 306 -11.11 -0.09 4.13
N VAL A 307 -11.95 -0.47 3.18
CA VAL A 307 -11.88 -0.01 1.78
C VAL A 307 -11.83 1.53 1.62
N ALA A 308 -12.42 2.29 2.55
CA ALA A 308 -12.32 3.76 2.55
C ALA A 308 -10.87 4.27 2.57
N VAL A 309 -9.96 3.58 3.28
CA VAL A 309 -8.53 3.92 3.30
C VAL A 309 -7.95 3.87 1.88
N LYS A 310 -8.19 2.78 1.13
CA LYS A 310 -7.69 2.59 -0.24
C LYS A 310 -8.29 3.60 -1.22
N LEU A 311 -9.59 3.88 -1.08
CA LEU A 311 -10.28 4.87 -1.91
C LEU A 311 -9.72 6.28 -1.70
N ARG A 312 -9.47 6.67 -0.44
CA ARG A 312 -8.90 7.99 -0.12
C ARG A 312 -7.44 8.10 -0.53
N ASN A 313 -6.66 7.02 -0.41
CA ASN A 313 -5.29 6.98 -0.89
C ASN A 313 -5.20 7.27 -2.39
N ASP A 314 -5.95 6.52 -3.19
CA ASP A 314 -6.01 6.68 -4.65
C ASP A 314 -6.42 8.10 -5.06
N GLU A 315 -7.35 8.72 -4.32
CA GLU A 315 -7.73 10.11 -4.57
C GLU A 315 -6.60 11.09 -4.25
N CYS A 316 -5.93 10.95 -3.11
CA CYS A 316 -4.81 11.80 -2.72
C CYS A 316 -3.60 11.64 -3.66
N GLU A 317 -3.22 10.41 -4.00
CA GLU A 317 -2.14 10.11 -4.97
C GLU A 317 -2.41 10.81 -6.31
N LYS A 318 -3.58 10.55 -6.93
CA LYS A 318 -3.94 11.16 -8.21
C LYS A 318 -4.04 12.68 -8.14
N ARG A 319 -4.50 13.23 -7.02
CA ARG A 319 -4.61 14.67 -6.82
C ARG A 319 -3.23 15.33 -6.83
N LEU A 320 -2.24 14.71 -6.21
CA LEU A 320 -0.87 15.21 -6.18
C LEU A 320 -0.18 15.00 -7.54
N GLU A 321 -0.16 13.75 -8.02
CA GLU A 321 0.59 13.31 -9.20
C GLU A 321 0.05 13.88 -10.52
N LYS A 322 -1.28 13.96 -10.65
CA LYS A 322 -1.95 14.29 -11.92
C LYS A 322 -2.46 15.73 -12.00
N PHE A 323 -2.46 16.45 -10.88
CA PHE A 323 -2.91 17.85 -10.86
C PHE A 323 -1.97 18.78 -10.08
N ALA A 324 -1.75 18.56 -8.78
CA ALA A 324 -1.08 19.56 -7.94
C ALA A 324 0.35 19.83 -8.42
N GLU A 325 1.12 18.78 -8.71
CA GLU A 325 2.48 18.93 -9.21
C GLU A 325 2.53 19.38 -10.68
N PRO A 326 1.81 18.76 -11.63
CA PRO A 326 1.88 19.19 -13.03
C PRO A 326 1.47 20.65 -13.22
N LEU A 327 0.39 21.10 -12.55
CA LEU A 327 -0.07 22.49 -12.66
C LEU A 327 0.90 23.46 -11.97
N SER A 328 1.44 23.09 -10.80
CA SER A 328 2.45 23.91 -10.11
C SER A 328 3.75 24.02 -10.90
N SER A 329 4.17 22.93 -11.55
CA SER A 329 5.32 22.92 -12.44
C SER A 329 5.08 23.79 -13.66
N PHE A 330 3.91 23.67 -14.29
CA PHE A 330 3.55 24.51 -15.42
C PHE A 330 3.53 26.01 -15.07
N THR A 331 2.97 26.40 -13.92
CA THR A 331 3.02 27.82 -13.53
C THR A 331 4.44 28.26 -13.18
N TRP A 332 5.25 27.38 -12.56
CA TRP A 332 6.65 27.65 -12.25
C TRP A 332 7.49 27.93 -13.50
N THR A 333 7.25 27.22 -14.61
CA THR A 333 7.96 27.48 -15.87
C THR A 333 7.69 28.89 -16.43
N HIS A 334 6.58 29.52 -16.02
CA HIS A 334 6.13 30.85 -16.44
C HIS A 334 6.28 31.93 -15.35
N GLY A 335 7.22 31.71 -14.42
CA GLY A 335 7.64 32.71 -13.44
C GLY A 335 6.87 32.71 -12.11
N ASP A 336 5.98 31.75 -11.87
CA ASP A 336 5.34 31.55 -10.56
C ASP A 336 6.28 30.84 -9.57
N THR A 337 5.93 30.90 -8.28
CA THR A 337 6.57 30.13 -7.21
C THR A 337 5.99 28.71 -7.16
N TYR A 338 6.88 27.72 -7.10
CA TYR A 338 6.49 26.33 -6.83
C TYR A 338 6.21 26.15 -5.34
N PRO A 339 5.00 25.69 -4.93
CA PRO A 339 4.61 25.53 -3.53
C PRO A 339 5.25 24.27 -2.93
N ARG A 340 6.57 24.30 -2.76
CA ARG A 340 7.38 23.14 -2.36
C ARG A 340 6.97 22.63 -0.99
N ASP A 341 6.85 23.52 -0.02
CA ASP A 341 6.61 23.16 1.38
C ASP A 341 5.20 22.55 1.55
N GLU A 342 4.20 23.08 0.84
CA GLU A 342 2.84 22.55 0.85
C GLU A 342 2.75 21.17 0.20
N ILE A 343 3.40 20.98 -0.96
CA ILE A 343 3.42 19.69 -1.67
C ILE A 343 4.20 18.64 -0.86
N GLU A 344 5.37 19.00 -0.33
CA GLU A 344 6.16 18.10 0.51
C GLU A 344 5.41 17.70 1.78
N ARG A 345 4.70 18.65 2.41
CA ARG A 345 3.83 18.35 3.55
C ARG A 345 2.72 17.38 3.18
N CYS A 346 2.11 17.52 2.01
CA CYS A 346 1.11 16.56 1.53
C CYS A 346 1.72 15.16 1.36
N TRP A 347 2.88 15.06 0.72
CA TRP A 347 3.58 13.78 0.55
C TRP A 347 3.98 13.14 1.88
N LYS A 348 4.49 13.89 2.85
CA LYS A 348 4.78 13.35 4.18
C LYS A 348 3.53 12.84 4.89
N LEU A 349 2.42 13.58 4.83
CA LEU A 349 1.15 13.15 5.43
C LEU A 349 0.58 11.88 4.77
N LEU A 350 0.66 11.82 3.43
CA LEU A 350 0.25 10.66 2.65
C LEU A 350 1.13 9.45 2.96
N LEU A 351 2.46 9.62 2.93
CA LEU A 351 3.40 8.54 3.25
C LEU A 351 3.21 7.99 4.67
N LYS A 352 2.91 8.83 5.65
CA LYS A 352 2.57 8.34 6.99
C LYS A 352 1.34 7.41 6.94
N ASN A 353 0.35 7.65 6.08
CA ASN A 353 -0.80 6.74 5.86
C ASN A 353 -0.43 5.52 5.01
N ASP A 354 0.68 5.56 4.29
CA ASP A 354 1.16 4.50 3.41
C ASP A 354 2.07 3.48 4.12
N HIS A 355 2.40 3.69 5.41
CA HIS A 355 3.07 2.67 6.22
C HIS A 355 2.25 1.37 6.16
N HIS A 356 2.93 0.21 6.09
CA HIS A 356 2.27 -1.05 5.72
C HIS A 356 1.05 -1.37 6.59
N ASP A 357 1.15 -1.24 7.92
CA ASP A 357 0.01 -1.44 8.84
C ASP A 357 -1.15 -0.43 8.68
N ASP A 358 -0.85 0.81 8.28
CA ASP A 358 -1.83 1.86 8.03
C ASP A 358 -2.61 1.56 6.73
N ILE A 359 -1.94 1.55 5.57
CA ILE A 359 -2.59 1.39 4.26
C ILE A 359 -3.25 0.03 4.10
N CYS A 360 -2.71 -1.02 4.72
CA CYS A 360 -3.35 -2.34 4.78
C CYS A 360 -4.64 -2.34 5.60
N GLY A 361 -4.84 -1.35 6.47
CA GLY A 361 -5.99 -1.24 7.36
C GLY A 361 -5.98 -2.27 8.47
N CYS A 362 -4.81 -2.84 8.78
CA CYS A 362 -4.63 -3.90 9.77
C CYS A 362 -4.26 -3.36 11.17
N ASN A 363 -4.84 -2.23 11.51
CA ASN A 363 -4.59 -1.46 12.71
C ASN A 363 -5.85 -1.31 13.58
N SER A 364 -5.66 -0.72 14.77
CA SER A 364 -6.75 -0.39 15.69
C SER A 364 -7.68 0.69 15.14
N ASP A 365 -8.92 0.75 15.63
CA ASP A 365 -9.92 1.74 15.19
C ASP A 365 -9.51 3.20 15.47
N GLU A 366 -8.62 3.43 16.44
CA GLU A 366 -8.09 4.76 16.75
C GLU A 366 -7.11 5.22 15.65
N VAL A 367 -6.25 4.31 15.17
CA VAL A 367 -5.31 4.58 14.07
C VAL A 367 -6.07 4.88 12.77
N ASP A 368 -7.06 4.06 12.41
CA ASP A 368 -7.92 4.28 11.24
C ASP A 368 -8.55 5.69 11.22
N ARG A 369 -8.98 6.18 12.38
CA ARG A 369 -9.52 7.55 12.51
C ARG A 369 -8.44 8.63 12.30
N ASP A 370 -7.25 8.42 12.84
CA ASP A 370 -6.14 9.35 12.68
C ASP A 370 -5.67 9.40 11.21
N MET A 371 -5.70 8.27 10.49
CA MET A 371 -5.43 8.22 9.05
C MET A 371 -6.41 9.08 8.25
N HIS A 372 -7.71 9.00 8.54
CA HIS A 372 -8.71 9.83 7.88
C HIS A 372 -8.50 11.32 8.12
N THR A 373 -8.04 11.70 9.31
CA THR A 373 -7.66 13.09 9.61
C THR A 373 -6.45 13.54 8.77
N ARG A 374 -5.46 12.68 8.56
CA ARG A 374 -4.31 12.96 7.68
C ARG A 374 -4.74 13.13 6.22
N TYR A 375 -5.65 12.29 5.72
CA TYR A 375 -6.23 12.47 4.37
C TYR A 375 -6.98 13.80 4.25
N ASP A 376 -7.79 14.20 5.24
CA ASP A 376 -8.48 15.50 5.23
C ASP A 376 -7.50 16.69 5.15
N GLN A 377 -6.33 16.56 5.79
CA GLN A 377 -5.28 17.57 5.70
C GLN A 377 -4.65 17.63 4.30
N VAL A 378 -4.37 16.48 3.68
CA VAL A 378 -3.89 16.40 2.30
C VAL A 378 -4.91 17.04 1.36
N ASP A 379 -6.19 16.72 1.50
CA ASP A 379 -7.28 17.27 0.68
C ASP A 379 -7.36 18.80 0.79
N ARG A 380 -7.26 19.34 2.01
CA ARG A 380 -7.29 20.78 2.26
C ARG A 380 -6.10 21.49 1.64
N ILE A 381 -4.87 21.06 1.95
CA ILE A 381 -3.64 21.71 1.49
C ILE A 381 -3.54 21.63 -0.04
N SER A 382 -3.72 20.44 -0.62
CA SER A 382 -3.69 20.28 -2.07
C SER A 382 -4.86 20.99 -2.76
N GLY A 383 -6.03 21.11 -2.12
CA GLY A 383 -7.16 21.91 -2.61
C GLY A 383 -6.86 23.40 -2.70
N GLU A 384 -6.17 23.95 -1.69
CA GLU A 384 -5.69 25.34 -1.70
C GLU A 384 -4.68 25.56 -2.85
N VAL A 385 -3.70 24.65 -3.00
CA VAL A 385 -2.74 24.66 -4.11
C VAL A 385 -3.44 24.62 -5.47
N LEU A 386 -4.35 23.67 -5.66
CA LEU A 386 -5.07 23.52 -6.93
C LEU A 386 -5.92 24.73 -7.27
N THR A 387 -6.59 25.32 -6.28
CA THR A 387 -7.38 26.54 -6.47
C THR A 387 -6.51 27.69 -6.95
N ASP A 388 -5.36 27.92 -6.32
CA ASP A 388 -4.37 28.93 -6.76
C ASP A 388 -3.87 28.63 -8.18
N LYS A 389 -3.45 27.39 -8.47
CA LYS A 389 -2.88 27.05 -9.79
C LYS A 389 -3.89 27.11 -10.93
N PHE A 390 -5.11 26.63 -10.73
CA PHE A 390 -6.17 26.81 -11.72
C PHE A 390 -6.45 28.28 -11.97
N GLN A 391 -6.55 29.11 -10.93
CA GLN A 391 -6.76 30.55 -11.10
C GLN A 391 -5.60 31.22 -11.85
N ARG A 392 -4.34 30.92 -11.49
CA ARG A 392 -3.17 31.51 -12.16
C ARG A 392 -3.13 31.19 -13.64
N ILE A 393 -3.43 29.95 -14.01
CA ILE A 393 -3.46 29.52 -15.41
C ILE A 393 -4.66 30.18 -16.12
N VAL A 394 -5.87 29.97 -15.62
CA VAL A 394 -7.11 30.36 -16.32
C VAL A 394 -7.25 31.87 -16.45
N CYS A 395 -6.89 32.64 -15.43
CA CYS A 395 -6.92 34.11 -15.50
C CYS A 395 -5.93 34.69 -16.54
N ASN A 396 -4.98 33.88 -17.01
CA ASN A 396 -4.02 34.25 -18.05
C ASN A 396 -4.32 33.58 -19.40
N VAL A 397 -5.40 32.82 -19.54
CA VAL A 397 -5.87 32.35 -20.86
C VAL A 397 -6.63 33.48 -21.55
N ASP A 398 -6.38 33.72 -22.84
CA ASP A 398 -7.18 34.68 -23.62
C ASP A 398 -8.59 34.11 -23.86
N THR A 399 -9.56 34.66 -23.14
CA THR A 399 -10.98 34.26 -23.18
C THR A 399 -11.87 35.33 -23.80
N ARG A 400 -11.31 36.38 -24.43
CA ARG A 400 -12.08 37.48 -25.05
C ARG A 400 -13.10 37.00 -26.09
N LYS A 401 -12.83 35.87 -26.75
CA LYS A 401 -13.75 35.23 -27.71
C LYS A 401 -15.10 34.83 -27.09
N GLY A 402 -15.20 34.76 -25.75
CA GLY A 402 -16.47 34.57 -25.04
C GLY A 402 -17.48 35.68 -25.31
N GLY A 403 -17.03 36.93 -25.52
CA GLY A 403 -17.88 38.11 -25.64
C GLY A 403 -18.35 38.64 -24.27
N LYS A 404 -19.01 39.80 -24.25
CA LYS A 404 -19.47 40.45 -23.01
C LYS A 404 -20.49 39.60 -22.23
N ASP A 405 -21.35 38.88 -22.94
CA ASP A 405 -22.46 38.10 -22.36
C ASP A 405 -22.17 36.58 -22.30
N GLY A 406 -20.95 36.15 -22.65
CA GLY A 406 -20.57 34.74 -22.68
C GLY A 406 -19.61 34.35 -21.55
N LEU A 407 -19.56 33.05 -21.25
CA LEU A 407 -18.65 32.46 -20.27
C LEU A 407 -17.64 31.55 -20.96
N ALA A 408 -16.45 31.40 -20.37
CA ALA A 408 -15.43 30.47 -20.84
C ALA A 408 -15.32 29.28 -19.87
N LEU A 409 -15.20 28.08 -20.44
CA LEU A 409 -14.90 26.85 -19.73
C LEU A 409 -13.53 26.35 -20.21
N VAL A 410 -12.55 26.30 -19.31
CA VAL A 410 -11.23 25.76 -19.59
C VAL A 410 -11.18 24.33 -19.07
N ALA A 411 -11.12 23.37 -19.99
CA ALA A 411 -11.10 21.94 -19.70
C ALA A 411 -9.66 21.41 -19.71
N PHE A 412 -9.19 20.98 -18.54
CA PHE A 412 -7.85 20.44 -18.31
C PHE A 412 -7.86 18.92 -18.46
N ASN A 413 -7.02 18.41 -19.35
CA ASN A 413 -6.73 17.01 -19.55
C ASN A 413 -5.42 16.64 -18.84
N PRO A 414 -5.48 15.88 -17.75
CA PRO A 414 -4.29 15.40 -17.04
C PRO A 414 -3.57 14.24 -17.74
N ALA A 415 -4.18 13.53 -18.68
CA ALA A 415 -3.51 12.40 -19.34
C ALA A 415 -2.59 12.84 -20.46
N ASN A 416 -1.55 12.06 -20.68
CA ASN A 416 -0.66 12.20 -21.83
C ASN A 416 -1.28 11.78 -23.19
N HIS A 417 -2.56 11.41 -23.19
CA HIS A 417 -3.33 11.11 -24.39
C HIS A 417 -4.12 12.32 -24.86
N ALA A 418 -4.09 12.62 -26.15
CA ALA A 418 -5.07 13.53 -26.73
C ALA A 418 -6.47 12.91 -26.61
N ARG A 419 -7.47 13.71 -26.21
CA ARG A 419 -8.84 13.22 -26.02
C ARG A 419 -9.80 13.88 -26.99
N ASN A 420 -10.73 13.11 -27.54
CA ASN A 420 -11.94 13.64 -28.17
C ASN A 420 -13.12 13.03 -27.41
N ASP A 421 -13.32 13.52 -26.20
CA ASP A 421 -14.11 12.85 -25.15
C ASP A 421 -15.33 13.70 -24.77
N VAL A 422 -16.28 13.06 -24.09
CA VAL A 422 -17.43 13.74 -23.49
C VAL A 422 -16.99 14.36 -22.17
N VAL A 423 -16.85 15.67 -22.17
CA VAL A 423 -16.53 16.45 -20.98
C VAL A 423 -17.81 16.78 -20.24
N LYS A 424 -17.85 16.47 -18.95
CA LYS A 424 -18.96 16.83 -18.04
C LYS A 424 -18.54 17.93 -17.07
N ALA A 425 -19.44 18.87 -16.84
CA ALA A 425 -19.24 19.92 -15.85
C ALA A 425 -20.59 20.44 -15.33
N VAL A 426 -20.59 20.88 -14.07
CA VAL A 426 -21.67 21.68 -13.48
C VAL A 426 -21.30 23.16 -13.60
N VAL A 427 -21.98 23.87 -14.50
CA VAL A 427 -21.74 25.30 -14.78
C VAL A 427 -22.78 26.18 -14.07
N ASP A 428 -22.37 27.32 -13.52
CA ASP A 428 -23.28 28.31 -12.88
C ASP A 428 -23.56 29.45 -13.85
N LEU A 429 -24.80 29.53 -14.35
CA LEU A 429 -25.22 30.55 -15.33
C LEU A 429 -26.04 31.67 -14.65
N PRO A 430 -25.97 32.91 -15.13
CA PRO A 430 -26.89 33.98 -14.72
C PRO A 430 -28.37 33.57 -14.87
N LYS A 431 -29.27 34.13 -14.03
CA LYS A 431 -30.71 33.78 -14.05
C LYS A 431 -31.36 33.99 -15.42
N ASP A 432 -30.96 35.06 -16.12
CA ASP A 432 -31.56 35.47 -17.39
C ASP A 432 -30.70 35.09 -18.61
N PHE A 433 -29.81 34.08 -18.47
CA PHE A 433 -28.88 33.69 -19.54
C PHE A 433 -29.58 33.08 -20.78
N GLY A 434 -30.82 32.60 -20.61
CA GLY A 434 -31.62 31.98 -21.66
C GLY A 434 -31.06 30.64 -22.18
N PRO A 435 -31.62 30.08 -23.26
CA PRO A 435 -31.05 28.94 -23.96
C PRO A 435 -29.64 29.26 -24.43
N PHE A 436 -28.74 28.27 -24.44
CA PHE A 436 -27.34 28.47 -24.78
C PHE A 436 -26.79 27.38 -25.68
N LYS A 437 -25.63 27.67 -26.29
CA LYS A 437 -24.79 26.71 -27.01
C LYS A 437 -23.38 26.72 -26.45
N VAL A 438 -22.67 25.61 -26.63
CA VAL A 438 -21.22 25.54 -26.41
C VAL A 438 -20.53 25.62 -27.75
N VAL A 439 -19.52 26.48 -27.87
CA VAL A 439 -18.70 26.63 -29.08
C VAL A 439 -17.22 26.44 -28.74
N ASP A 440 -16.44 25.92 -29.68
CA ASP A 440 -14.98 25.89 -29.55
C ASP A 440 -14.35 27.27 -29.78
N ALA A 441 -13.01 27.35 -29.68
CA ALA A 441 -12.26 28.58 -29.91
C ALA A 441 -12.29 29.10 -31.37
N ALA A 442 -12.75 28.28 -32.32
CA ALA A 442 -13.01 28.70 -33.70
C ALA A 442 -14.47 29.19 -33.90
N GLY A 443 -15.30 29.14 -32.85
CA GLY A 443 -16.71 29.53 -32.91
C GLY A 443 -17.62 28.42 -33.44
N LYS A 444 -17.10 27.21 -33.69
CA LYS A 444 -17.89 26.07 -34.14
C LYS A 444 -18.71 25.52 -32.99
N ALA A 445 -20.01 25.34 -33.21
CA ALA A 445 -20.90 24.71 -32.23
C ALA A 445 -20.48 23.26 -31.96
N LEU A 446 -20.38 22.93 -30.68
CA LEU A 446 -20.12 21.58 -30.19
C LEU A 446 -21.45 20.91 -29.84
N PRO A 447 -21.56 19.58 -30.03
CA PRO A 447 -22.67 18.82 -29.47
C PRO A 447 -22.76 19.08 -27.96
N LEU A 448 -23.97 19.38 -27.50
CA LEU A 448 -24.29 19.70 -26.12
C LEU A 448 -25.48 18.84 -25.69
N GLN A 449 -25.39 18.31 -24.48
CA GLN A 449 -26.47 17.66 -23.77
C GLN A 449 -26.55 18.26 -22.37
N ILE A 450 -27.73 18.70 -21.95
CA ILE A 450 -28.00 19.12 -20.58
C ILE A 450 -28.57 17.89 -19.87
N THR A 451 -27.91 17.44 -18.80
CA THR A 451 -28.29 16.22 -18.06
C THR A 451 -29.12 16.56 -16.82
N SER A 452 -28.88 17.71 -16.20
CA SER A 452 -29.64 18.16 -15.03
C SER A 452 -29.60 19.69 -14.86
N VAL A 453 -30.63 20.25 -14.21
CA VAL A 453 -30.72 21.68 -13.88
C VAL A 453 -31.18 21.84 -12.42
N LYS A 454 -30.40 22.57 -11.62
CA LYS A 454 -30.74 22.92 -10.22
C LYS A 454 -30.54 24.41 -10.00
N GLY A 455 -31.63 25.16 -10.11
CA GLY A 455 -31.60 26.63 -10.05
C GLY A 455 -30.74 27.18 -11.19
N ARG A 456 -29.63 27.84 -10.85
CA ARG A 456 -28.66 28.38 -11.82
C ARG A 456 -27.57 27.40 -12.25
N LYS A 457 -27.52 26.21 -11.65
CA LYS A 457 -26.50 25.20 -11.94
C LYS A 457 -27.01 24.24 -13.00
N PHE A 458 -26.26 24.12 -14.10
CA PHE A 458 -26.55 23.21 -15.20
C PHE A 458 -25.48 22.12 -15.25
N GLU A 459 -25.86 20.87 -15.11
CA GLU A 459 -25.00 19.74 -15.45
C GLU A 459 -25.05 19.56 -16.96
N ILE A 460 -23.91 19.75 -17.61
CA ILE A 460 -23.78 19.68 -19.07
C ILE A 460 -22.73 18.65 -19.47
N ALA A 461 -22.99 17.99 -20.59
CA ALA A 461 -22.06 17.16 -21.32
C ALA A 461 -21.80 17.77 -22.70
N PHE A 462 -20.54 17.90 -23.09
CA PHE A 462 -20.16 18.40 -24.42
C PHE A 462 -18.94 17.64 -24.94
N ARG A 463 -18.84 17.49 -26.27
CA ARG A 463 -17.73 16.78 -26.90
C ARG A 463 -16.59 17.75 -27.23
N ALA A 464 -15.42 17.57 -26.62
CA ALA A 464 -14.29 18.48 -26.81
C ALA A 464 -12.98 17.75 -27.16
N LYS A 465 -12.18 18.39 -28.01
CA LYS A 465 -10.84 17.94 -28.38
C LYS A 465 -9.80 18.55 -27.43
N LEU A 466 -9.29 17.75 -26.50
CA LEU A 466 -8.33 18.18 -25.50
C LEU A 466 -6.90 17.74 -25.89
N PRO A 467 -5.90 18.64 -25.82
CA PRO A 467 -4.51 18.24 -25.95
C PRO A 467 -4.07 17.34 -24.77
N PRO A 468 -3.03 16.52 -24.96
CA PRO A 468 -2.41 15.77 -23.85
C PRO A 468 -1.78 16.72 -22.83
N LEU A 469 -1.84 16.36 -21.54
CA LEU A 469 -1.27 17.09 -20.40
C LEU A 469 -1.43 18.61 -20.55
N GLY A 470 -2.66 19.08 -20.69
CA GLY A 470 -2.92 20.44 -21.15
C GLY A 470 -4.37 20.85 -21.01
N TYR A 471 -4.78 21.89 -21.73
CA TYR A 471 -6.16 22.35 -21.72
C TYR A 471 -6.66 22.84 -23.07
N ALA A 472 -7.98 22.91 -23.20
CA ALA A 472 -8.66 23.64 -24.24
C ALA A 472 -9.83 24.45 -23.67
N THR A 473 -10.06 25.63 -24.25
CA THR A 473 -11.16 26.53 -23.88
C THR A 473 -12.33 26.35 -24.83
N VAL A 474 -13.52 26.20 -24.26
CA VAL A 474 -14.80 26.30 -24.96
C VAL A 474 -15.60 27.46 -24.36
N PHE A 475 -16.59 27.97 -25.10
CA PHE A 475 -17.37 29.13 -24.69
C PHE A 475 -18.86 28.78 -24.64
N VAL A 476 -19.50 29.17 -23.54
CA VAL A 476 -20.96 29.10 -23.37
C VAL A 476 -21.53 30.44 -23.81
N LYS A 477 -22.39 30.43 -24.83
CA LYS A 477 -22.98 31.64 -25.41
C LYS A 477 -24.50 31.52 -25.51
N PRO A 478 -25.26 32.62 -25.33
CA PRO A 478 -26.69 32.63 -25.61
C PRO A 478 -27.00 32.10 -27.01
N LEU A 479 -28.09 31.35 -27.13
CA LEU A 479 -28.58 30.82 -28.38
C LEU A 479 -29.25 31.96 -29.16
N GLY A 480 -28.66 32.36 -30.28
CA GLY A 480 -29.37 33.18 -31.28
C GLY A 480 -30.46 32.39 -32.01
N ALA A 481 -31.04 32.94 -33.09
CA ALA A 481 -32.11 32.33 -33.89
C ALA A 481 -31.70 31.08 -34.73
N THR A 482 -30.78 30.25 -34.24
CA THR A 482 -30.25 29.08 -34.95
C THR A 482 -30.59 27.78 -34.22
N LYS A 483 -31.30 26.87 -34.89
CA LYS A 483 -31.58 25.53 -34.38
C LYS A 483 -30.28 24.71 -34.27
N LEU A 484 -30.06 24.10 -33.10
CA LEU A 484 -29.00 23.11 -32.89
C LEU A 484 -29.31 21.84 -33.72
N LYS A 485 -28.41 21.45 -34.63
CA LYS A 485 -28.46 20.13 -35.28
C LYS A 485 -27.91 19.08 -34.31
N ALA A 486 -28.75 18.17 -33.85
CA ALA A 486 -28.31 16.98 -33.14
C ALA A 486 -27.85 15.93 -34.17
N ALA A 487 -26.55 15.74 -34.29
CA ALA A 487 -26.00 14.51 -34.85
C ALA A 487 -25.03 13.95 -33.82
N ALA A 488 -25.34 12.76 -33.29
CA ALA A 488 -24.39 12.03 -32.48
C ALA A 488 -24.70 10.53 -32.51
N GLY A 489 -23.65 9.72 -32.53
CA GLY A 489 -23.70 8.27 -32.76
C GLY A 489 -24.12 7.44 -31.54
N LEU A 490 -24.87 8.00 -30.58
CA LEU A 490 -25.45 7.27 -29.46
C LEU A 490 -26.96 7.16 -29.67
N THR A 491 -27.48 5.95 -29.69
CA THR A 491 -28.91 5.66 -29.81
C THR A 491 -29.43 5.11 -28.49
N VAL A 492 -30.58 5.60 -28.02
CA VAL A 492 -31.22 5.15 -26.78
C VAL A 492 -32.66 4.73 -27.07
N ASP A 493 -33.04 3.54 -26.65
CA ASP A 493 -34.42 3.04 -26.67
C ASP A 493 -34.91 2.88 -25.23
N ALA A 494 -35.70 3.85 -24.78
CA ALA A 494 -36.24 3.89 -23.42
C ALA A 494 -37.19 2.73 -23.12
N ARG A 495 -37.93 2.22 -24.13
CA ARG A 495 -38.88 1.11 -23.94
C ARG A 495 -38.15 -0.21 -23.73
N LYS A 496 -37.04 -0.41 -24.43
CA LYS A 496 -36.21 -1.63 -24.31
C LYS A 496 -35.12 -1.52 -23.25
N LEU A 497 -34.93 -0.35 -22.65
CA LEU A 497 -33.83 -0.02 -21.74
C LEU A 497 -32.47 -0.35 -22.36
N THR A 498 -32.27 0.08 -23.60
CA THR A 498 -31.03 -0.14 -24.35
C THR A 498 -30.38 1.16 -24.78
N ALA A 499 -29.05 1.18 -24.79
CA ALA A 499 -28.25 2.23 -25.43
C ALA A 499 -27.15 1.61 -26.29
N GLU A 500 -26.81 2.22 -27.41
CA GLU A 500 -25.72 1.75 -28.27
C GLU A 500 -24.94 2.88 -28.91
N ASN A 501 -23.62 2.69 -29.00
CA ASN A 501 -22.70 3.53 -29.76
C ASN A 501 -22.02 2.71 -30.88
N LYS A 502 -20.90 3.21 -31.41
CA LYS A 502 -20.13 2.49 -32.45
C LYS A 502 -19.45 1.21 -31.95
N PHE A 503 -19.17 1.09 -30.65
CA PHE A 503 -18.41 0.00 -30.04
C PHE A 503 -19.29 -1.02 -29.31
N LEU A 504 -20.24 -0.53 -28.53
CA LEU A 504 -21.02 -1.33 -27.59
C LEU A 504 -22.53 -1.12 -27.78
N ARG A 505 -23.29 -2.16 -27.46
CA ARG A 505 -24.72 -2.08 -27.13
C ARG A 505 -24.92 -2.61 -25.72
N ILE A 506 -25.64 -1.87 -24.89
CA ILE A 506 -26.03 -2.28 -23.54
C ILE A 506 -27.53 -2.49 -23.43
N LYS A 507 -27.94 -3.44 -22.59
CA LYS A 507 -29.34 -3.64 -22.17
C LYS A 507 -29.38 -3.80 -20.65
N ILE A 508 -30.19 -2.97 -19.98
CA ILE A 508 -30.44 -3.13 -18.54
C ILE A 508 -31.52 -4.21 -18.34
N ASN A 509 -31.20 -5.24 -17.55
CA ASN A 509 -32.13 -6.31 -17.23
C ASN A 509 -33.08 -5.88 -16.08
N THR A 510 -34.19 -6.61 -15.90
CA THR A 510 -35.18 -6.33 -14.83
C THR A 510 -34.63 -6.55 -13.42
N ASN A 511 -33.54 -7.31 -13.29
CA ASN A 511 -32.81 -7.47 -12.03
C ASN A 511 -31.67 -6.45 -11.85
N GLY A 512 -31.55 -5.46 -12.74
CA GLY A 512 -30.55 -4.39 -12.66
C GLY A 512 -29.17 -4.72 -13.24
N THR A 513 -28.91 -5.98 -13.59
CA THR A 513 -27.66 -6.37 -14.26
C THR A 513 -27.64 -5.91 -15.72
N VAL A 514 -26.46 -5.85 -16.35
CA VAL A 514 -26.30 -5.34 -17.72
C VAL A 514 -25.89 -6.46 -18.67
N ASN A 515 -26.53 -6.56 -19.82
CA ASN A 515 -25.97 -7.31 -20.94
C ASN A 515 -25.18 -6.35 -21.83
N VAL A 516 -23.90 -6.64 -22.05
CA VAL A 516 -22.99 -5.83 -22.87
C VAL A 516 -22.65 -6.61 -24.14
N THR A 517 -23.01 -6.07 -25.30
CA THR A 517 -22.66 -6.64 -26.61
C THR A 517 -21.53 -5.82 -27.22
N HIS A 518 -20.40 -6.46 -27.49
CA HIS A 518 -19.26 -5.85 -28.18
C HIS A 518 -19.45 -5.97 -29.69
N LYS A 519 -19.69 -4.84 -30.38
CA LYS A 519 -20.05 -4.84 -31.81
C LYS A 519 -18.90 -5.31 -32.69
N GLY A 520 -17.65 -5.08 -32.29
CA GLY A 520 -16.47 -5.52 -33.03
C GLY A 520 -16.27 -7.03 -33.06
N SER A 521 -16.74 -7.77 -32.05
CA SER A 521 -16.66 -9.25 -32.00
C SER A 521 -18.01 -9.95 -32.11
N GLY A 522 -19.13 -9.23 -32.02
CA GLY A 522 -20.48 -9.79 -31.97
C GLY A 522 -20.83 -10.48 -30.63
N LYS A 523 -19.88 -10.59 -29.70
CA LYS A 523 -20.04 -11.34 -28.45
C LYS A 523 -20.87 -10.55 -27.45
N THR A 524 -21.75 -11.26 -26.73
CA THR A 524 -22.56 -10.68 -25.65
C THR A 524 -22.17 -11.27 -24.30
N TYR A 525 -21.84 -10.38 -23.37
CA TYR A 525 -21.49 -10.65 -21.98
C TYR A 525 -22.73 -10.37 -21.15
N ARG A 526 -23.29 -11.41 -20.52
CA ARG A 526 -24.58 -11.33 -19.83
C ARG A 526 -24.39 -11.07 -18.35
N GLN A 527 -25.32 -10.35 -17.72
CA GLN A 527 -25.33 -10.09 -16.28
C GLN A 527 -24.06 -9.42 -15.72
N CYS A 528 -23.42 -8.54 -16.51
CA CYS A 528 -22.33 -7.70 -16.04
C CYS A 528 -22.82 -6.79 -14.90
N GLY A 529 -21.97 -6.62 -13.88
CA GLY A 529 -22.25 -5.74 -12.75
C GLY A 529 -23.10 -6.38 -11.64
N LYS A 530 -23.34 -7.70 -11.68
CA LYS A 530 -24.01 -8.40 -10.57
C LYS A 530 -23.15 -8.36 -9.32
N LEU A 531 -23.78 -8.16 -8.16
CA LEU A 531 -23.13 -8.20 -6.85
C LEU A 531 -23.29 -9.59 -6.23
N ILE A 532 -22.23 -10.08 -5.61
CA ILE A 532 -22.19 -11.32 -4.85
C ILE A 532 -21.72 -11.02 -3.44
N ASP A 533 -22.54 -11.39 -2.46
CA ASP A 533 -22.29 -11.28 -1.03
C ASP A 533 -21.99 -12.66 -0.44
N GLY A 534 -20.83 -12.83 0.20
CA GLY A 534 -20.40 -14.07 0.88
C GLY A 534 -19.96 -13.81 2.33
N GLY A 535 -19.83 -14.86 3.14
CA GLY A 535 -19.37 -14.72 4.53
C GLY A 535 -17.88 -14.43 4.64
N ASP A 536 -17.49 -13.71 5.69
CA ASP A 536 -16.07 -13.53 6.05
C ASP A 536 -15.85 -13.74 7.55
N MET A 537 -15.28 -14.89 7.88
CA MET A 537 -14.85 -15.27 9.23
C MET A 537 -13.37 -14.96 9.49
N GLY A 538 -12.70 -14.28 8.57
CA GLY A 538 -11.32 -13.82 8.76
C GLY A 538 -11.19 -12.67 9.76
N ASP A 539 -10.04 -12.01 9.66
CA ASP A 539 -9.65 -10.82 10.42
C ASP A 539 -9.22 -9.70 9.46
N VAL A 540 -8.66 -8.60 9.97
CA VAL A 540 -8.20 -7.49 9.09
C VAL A 540 -7.05 -7.87 8.17
N TYR A 541 -6.36 -8.99 8.40
CA TYR A 541 -5.25 -9.46 7.56
C TYR A 541 -5.73 -10.38 6.46
N ASP A 542 -6.62 -11.32 6.77
CA ASP A 542 -6.98 -12.38 5.82
C ASP A 542 -8.47 -12.53 5.65
N TYR A 543 -8.88 -12.76 4.40
CA TYR A 543 -10.21 -13.22 4.07
C TYR A 543 -10.33 -14.71 4.38
N SER A 544 -11.42 -15.12 5.04
CA SER A 544 -11.70 -16.53 5.28
C SER A 544 -13.18 -16.82 5.14
N TYR A 545 -13.55 -17.75 4.26
CA TYR A 545 -14.95 -18.15 4.09
C TYR A 545 -15.40 -19.05 5.26
N PRO A 546 -16.67 -18.97 5.71
CA PRO A 546 -17.23 -19.95 6.63
C PRO A 546 -17.23 -21.37 6.04
N ARG A 547 -17.09 -22.40 6.90
CA ARG A 547 -17.14 -23.82 6.49
C ARG A 547 -18.42 -24.17 5.73
N VAL A 548 -19.54 -23.57 6.11
CA VAL A 548 -20.81 -23.66 5.39
C VAL A 548 -21.14 -22.28 4.82
N GLU A 549 -20.81 -22.09 3.55
CA GLU A 549 -20.99 -20.83 2.84
C GLU A 549 -22.40 -20.67 2.27
N LYS A 550 -22.92 -19.45 2.33
CA LYS A 550 -24.16 -19.04 1.66
C LYS A 550 -23.92 -17.72 0.92
N LEU A 551 -23.83 -17.82 -0.40
CA LEU A 551 -23.74 -16.67 -1.29
C LEU A 551 -25.13 -16.09 -1.56
N VAL A 552 -25.21 -14.76 -1.64
CA VAL A 552 -26.41 -14.02 -2.05
C VAL A 552 -26.08 -13.21 -3.31
N SER A 553 -26.88 -13.35 -4.36
CA SER A 553 -26.67 -12.62 -5.62
C SER A 553 -27.69 -11.51 -5.81
N SER A 554 -27.24 -10.35 -6.32
CA SER A 554 -28.17 -9.31 -6.79
C SER A 554 -28.93 -9.73 -8.05
N ALA A 555 -28.47 -10.76 -8.77
CA ALA A 555 -29.20 -11.28 -9.94
C ALA A 555 -30.59 -11.85 -9.58
N ASP A 556 -30.80 -12.21 -8.31
CA ASP A 556 -32.06 -12.71 -7.77
C ASP A 556 -32.98 -11.58 -7.27
N CYS A 557 -32.50 -10.32 -7.31
CA CYS A 557 -33.29 -9.15 -6.90
C CYS A 557 -34.16 -8.64 -8.06
N LYS A 558 -35.22 -7.91 -7.72
CA LYS A 558 -35.96 -7.06 -8.65
C LYS A 558 -35.45 -5.63 -8.49
N ALA A 559 -35.05 -4.99 -9.59
CA ALA A 559 -34.55 -3.63 -9.57
C ALA A 559 -35.59 -2.65 -10.12
N GLN A 560 -35.59 -1.44 -9.56
CA GLN A 560 -36.18 -0.27 -10.18
C GLN A 560 -35.14 0.33 -11.12
N VAL A 561 -35.50 0.46 -12.40
CA VAL A 561 -34.61 1.04 -13.42
C VAL A 561 -35.24 2.32 -13.94
N THR A 562 -34.51 3.42 -13.82
CA THR A 562 -34.89 4.74 -14.32
C THR A 562 -33.88 5.17 -15.37
N LEU A 563 -34.35 5.57 -16.55
CA LEU A 563 -33.51 6.24 -17.54
C LEU A 563 -33.40 7.71 -17.15
N GLU A 564 -32.25 8.11 -16.59
CA GLU A 564 -31.99 9.49 -16.14
C GLU A 564 -31.60 10.39 -17.31
N ASP A 565 -30.77 9.88 -18.21
CA ASP A 565 -30.29 10.62 -19.37
C ASP A 565 -30.48 9.82 -20.65
N ALA A 566 -31.18 10.42 -21.62
CA ALA A 566 -31.46 9.84 -22.93
C ALA A 566 -31.03 10.79 -24.05
N GLY A 567 -29.74 11.13 -24.08
CA GLY A 567 -29.23 12.14 -24.99
C GLY A 567 -28.22 11.66 -26.03
N PRO A 568 -27.80 12.55 -26.93
CA PRO A 568 -26.90 12.24 -28.04
C PRO A 568 -25.46 11.92 -27.60
N LEU A 569 -25.04 12.34 -26.40
CA LEU A 569 -23.66 12.17 -25.92
C LEU A 569 -23.54 11.12 -24.83
N VAL A 570 -24.55 11.02 -23.97
CA VAL A 570 -24.55 10.14 -22.79
C VAL A 570 -25.92 9.53 -22.61
N ALA A 571 -25.94 8.23 -22.35
CA ALA A 571 -27.08 7.51 -21.82
C ALA A 571 -26.77 7.05 -20.40
N ARG A 572 -27.65 7.35 -19.45
CA ARG A 572 -27.45 7.06 -18.03
C ARG A 572 -28.69 6.39 -17.45
N PHE A 573 -28.49 5.23 -16.83
CA PHE A 573 -29.53 4.47 -16.17
C PHE A 573 -29.24 4.43 -14.67
N ARG A 574 -30.21 4.79 -13.85
CA ARG A 574 -30.19 4.56 -12.41
C ARG A 574 -30.90 3.25 -12.10
N VAL A 575 -30.20 2.38 -11.39
CA VAL A 575 -30.67 1.05 -11.00
C VAL A 575 -30.66 0.97 -9.48
N GLU A 576 -31.83 0.78 -8.88
CA GLU A 576 -31.99 0.67 -7.43
C GLU A 576 -32.59 -0.68 -7.05
N TYR A 577 -32.04 -1.31 -6.02
CA TYR A 577 -32.56 -2.54 -5.44
C TYR A 577 -32.07 -2.70 -4.00
N VAL A 578 -32.66 -3.66 -3.28
CA VAL A 578 -32.28 -4.00 -1.91
C VAL A 578 -31.91 -5.48 -1.86
N MET A 579 -30.67 -5.77 -1.49
CA MET A 579 -30.23 -7.14 -1.22
C MET A 579 -30.59 -7.52 0.22
N LYS A 580 -31.24 -8.68 0.41
CA LYS A 580 -31.45 -9.26 1.75
C LYS A 580 -30.31 -10.21 2.07
N ILE A 581 -29.38 -9.76 2.90
CA ILE A 581 -28.14 -10.50 3.23
C ILE A 581 -28.13 -10.96 4.69
N PRO A 582 -27.50 -12.10 5.02
CA PRO A 582 -27.31 -12.51 6.42
C PRO A 582 -26.68 -11.42 7.28
N ARG A 583 -27.24 -11.21 8.48
CA ARG A 583 -26.85 -10.11 9.37
C ARG A 583 -25.40 -10.18 9.87
N ALA A 584 -24.93 -11.38 10.17
CA ALA A 584 -23.63 -11.66 10.76
C ALA A 584 -23.31 -13.16 10.63
N LEU A 585 -22.14 -13.57 11.13
CA LEU A 585 -21.86 -14.98 11.39
C LEU A 585 -22.72 -15.53 12.53
N HIS A 586 -23.00 -16.83 12.49
CA HIS A 586 -23.56 -17.56 13.61
C HIS A 586 -22.56 -17.56 14.79
N LYS A 587 -23.03 -17.85 16.02
CA LYS A 587 -22.20 -17.78 17.24
C LYS A 587 -20.97 -18.69 17.20
N ASP A 588 -21.06 -19.82 16.49
CA ASP A 588 -19.97 -20.78 16.28
C ASP A 588 -19.05 -20.41 15.11
N ARG A 589 -19.36 -19.33 14.37
CA ARG A 589 -18.61 -18.79 13.22
C ARG A 589 -18.47 -19.74 12.02
N THR A 590 -19.05 -20.95 12.06
CA THR A 590 -18.93 -21.94 10.99
C THR A 590 -19.86 -21.67 9.80
N ARG A 591 -20.87 -20.80 9.99
CA ARG A 591 -21.87 -20.42 9.00
C ARG A 591 -22.38 -19.01 9.25
N ARG A 592 -23.12 -18.45 8.30
CA ARG A 592 -23.85 -17.18 8.46
C ARG A 592 -25.20 -17.38 9.18
N GLN A 593 -25.72 -16.35 9.82
CA GLN A 593 -27.04 -16.39 10.48
C GLN A 593 -28.17 -16.54 9.44
N SER A 594 -29.28 -17.17 9.85
CA SER A 594 -30.50 -17.20 9.04
C SER A 594 -31.22 -15.84 9.00
N ARG A 595 -31.09 -15.04 10.06
CA ARG A 595 -31.63 -13.67 10.12
C ARG A 595 -30.90 -12.78 9.11
N THR A 596 -31.67 -12.11 8.26
CA THR A 596 -31.17 -11.17 7.25
C THR A 596 -31.37 -9.71 7.65
N VAL A 597 -30.60 -8.82 7.02
CA VAL A 597 -30.77 -7.36 7.00
C VAL A 597 -30.79 -6.87 5.56
N ASN A 598 -31.26 -5.63 5.37
CA ASN A 598 -31.30 -5.00 4.05
C ASN A 598 -29.98 -4.28 3.78
N MET A 599 -29.44 -4.49 2.58
CA MET A 599 -28.35 -3.71 1.99
C MET A 599 -28.90 -3.01 0.72
N PRO A 600 -29.33 -1.75 0.84
CA PRO A 600 -29.72 -0.91 -0.27
C PRO A 600 -28.52 -0.69 -1.21
N VAL A 601 -28.79 -0.76 -2.50
CA VAL A 601 -27.81 -0.53 -3.55
C VAL A 601 -28.42 0.38 -4.60
N VAL A 602 -27.66 1.40 -5.00
CA VAL A 602 -27.92 2.20 -6.20
C VAL A 602 -26.71 2.13 -7.12
N SER A 603 -26.95 1.87 -8.39
CA SER A 603 -25.93 1.94 -9.44
C SER A 603 -26.36 2.92 -10.52
N THR A 604 -25.52 3.89 -10.82
CA THR A 604 -25.61 4.69 -12.04
C THR A 604 -24.75 4.01 -13.11
N ILE A 605 -25.39 3.64 -14.22
CA ILE A 605 -24.79 2.89 -15.33
C ILE A 605 -24.76 3.78 -16.56
N GLU A 606 -23.58 4.01 -17.11
CA GLU A 606 -23.37 5.00 -18.16
C GLU A 606 -22.70 4.43 -19.40
N LEU A 607 -23.21 4.85 -20.57
CA LEU A 607 -22.55 4.67 -21.87
C LEU A 607 -22.46 6.03 -22.58
N ALA A 608 -21.23 6.45 -22.90
CA ALA A 608 -20.97 7.66 -23.68
C ALA A 608 -20.75 7.34 -25.17
N VAL A 609 -21.02 8.30 -26.04
CA VAL A 609 -21.00 8.16 -27.52
C VAL A 609 -19.68 7.64 -28.10
N ASP A 610 -18.54 7.96 -27.47
CA ASP A 610 -17.20 7.54 -27.92
C ASP A 610 -16.54 6.55 -26.95
N SER A 611 -17.26 6.03 -25.95
CA SER A 611 -16.69 5.11 -24.96
C SER A 611 -16.66 3.66 -25.46
N GLU A 612 -15.52 3.00 -25.30
CA GLU A 612 -15.34 1.55 -25.54
C GLU A 612 -15.71 0.70 -24.31
N ARG A 613 -16.09 1.36 -23.21
CA ARG A 613 -16.42 0.74 -21.93
C ARG A 613 -17.80 1.18 -21.44
N VAL A 614 -18.41 0.35 -20.61
CA VAL A 614 -19.55 0.72 -19.77
C VAL A 614 -19.01 1.10 -18.40
N GLU A 615 -19.55 2.15 -17.80
CA GLU A 615 -19.14 2.61 -16.46
C GLU A 615 -20.26 2.43 -15.45
N TRP A 616 -19.87 2.07 -14.22
CA TRP A 616 -20.74 2.03 -13.05
C TRP A 616 -20.21 2.99 -11.99
N GLN A 617 -21.15 3.67 -11.35
CA GLN A 617 -20.98 4.22 -10.02
C GLN A 617 -21.98 3.53 -9.10
N THR A 618 -21.50 2.65 -8.23
CA THR A 618 -22.33 1.84 -7.34
C THR A 618 -22.15 2.29 -5.90
N SER A 619 -23.21 2.77 -5.28
CA SER A 619 -23.28 3.07 -3.85
C SER A 619 -24.07 1.96 -3.14
N LEU A 620 -23.53 1.45 -2.03
CA LEU A 620 -24.22 0.49 -1.16
C LEU A 620 -24.15 0.93 0.29
N THR A 621 -25.21 0.66 1.06
CA THR A 621 -25.26 0.94 2.51
C THR A 621 -25.11 -0.36 3.29
N ASN A 622 -23.93 -0.57 3.89
CA ASN A 622 -23.65 -1.76 4.67
C ASN A 622 -24.23 -1.67 6.09
N THR A 623 -25.00 -2.68 6.46
CA THR A 623 -25.55 -2.89 7.81
C THR A 623 -25.30 -4.30 8.36
N ALA A 624 -24.55 -5.13 7.63
CA ALA A 624 -24.19 -6.49 8.01
C ALA A 624 -22.76 -6.55 8.55
N LYS A 625 -22.49 -7.57 9.37
CA LYS A 625 -21.14 -7.88 9.88
C LYS A 625 -20.58 -9.10 9.14
N ASN A 626 -19.26 -9.22 9.09
CA ASN A 626 -18.56 -10.46 8.72
C ASN A 626 -18.94 -11.00 7.34
N HIS A 627 -18.78 -10.15 6.32
CA HIS A 627 -19.13 -10.47 4.93
C HIS A 627 -18.20 -9.78 3.94
N ARG A 628 -18.22 -10.26 2.70
CA ARG A 628 -17.49 -9.69 1.56
C ARG A 628 -18.43 -9.51 0.37
N VAL A 629 -18.47 -8.29 -0.17
CA VAL A 629 -19.29 -7.92 -1.34
C VAL A 629 -18.37 -7.69 -2.54
N ARG A 630 -18.67 -8.38 -3.64
CA ARG A 630 -17.91 -8.30 -4.89
C ARG A 630 -18.80 -8.00 -6.07
N VAL A 631 -18.29 -7.24 -7.04
CA VAL A 631 -18.94 -7.10 -8.35
C VAL A 631 -18.31 -8.08 -9.34
N HIS A 632 -19.16 -8.80 -10.07
CA HIS A 632 -18.74 -9.81 -11.03
C HIS A 632 -18.94 -9.31 -12.47
N LEU A 633 -17.89 -9.48 -13.27
CA LEU A 633 -17.77 -9.06 -14.66
C LEU A 633 -17.43 -10.29 -15.54
N PRO A 634 -18.43 -10.87 -16.23
CA PRO A 634 -18.20 -12.06 -17.03
C PRO A 634 -17.29 -11.81 -18.22
N THR A 635 -16.39 -12.76 -18.49
CA THR A 635 -15.37 -12.66 -19.57
C THR A 635 -15.83 -13.40 -20.85
N GLY A 636 -17.05 -13.92 -20.84
CA GLY A 636 -17.63 -14.64 -21.97
C GLY A 636 -16.95 -15.97 -22.25
N GLY A 637 -16.43 -16.64 -21.21
CA GLY A 637 -15.87 -17.99 -21.34
C GLY A 637 -14.45 -18.06 -21.88
N VAL A 638 -13.70 -16.95 -21.85
CA VAL A 638 -12.24 -16.94 -22.09
C VAL A 638 -11.58 -18.03 -21.25
N LYS A 639 -10.59 -18.72 -21.82
CA LYS A 639 -9.80 -19.72 -21.10
C LYS A 639 -8.34 -19.31 -21.19
N SER A 640 -7.81 -18.84 -20.07
CA SER A 640 -6.40 -18.54 -19.91
C SER A 640 -5.94 -19.03 -18.54
N GLU A 641 -4.67 -19.45 -18.48
CA GLU A 641 -3.99 -19.79 -17.24
C GLU A 641 -3.55 -18.55 -16.49
N ARG A 642 -3.49 -17.38 -17.15
CA ARG A 642 -3.03 -16.11 -16.57
C ARG A 642 -4.06 -14.98 -16.72
N SER A 643 -4.10 -14.09 -15.74
CA SER A 643 -4.65 -12.73 -15.85
C SER A 643 -3.51 -11.72 -15.88
N HIS A 644 -3.80 -10.47 -16.25
CA HIS A 644 -2.84 -9.37 -16.16
C HIS A 644 -3.45 -8.23 -15.36
N ALA A 645 -2.64 -7.50 -14.62
CA ALA A 645 -3.12 -6.32 -13.89
C ALA A 645 -2.06 -5.22 -13.89
N GLY A 646 -2.54 -3.97 -13.94
CA GLY A 646 -1.66 -2.82 -13.74
C GLY A 646 -1.08 -2.83 -12.33
N GLU A 647 0.18 -2.47 -12.22
CA GLU A 647 0.89 -2.28 -10.95
C GLU A 647 1.79 -1.03 -11.01
N SER A 648 2.59 -0.81 -9.97
CA SER A 648 3.52 0.31 -9.90
C SER A 648 4.62 0.20 -10.97
N PHE A 649 4.51 1.05 -11.99
CA PHE A 649 5.40 1.12 -13.17
C PHE A 649 5.44 -0.13 -14.04
N ASP A 650 4.43 -1.02 -13.96
CA ASP A 650 4.38 -2.18 -14.84
C ASP A 650 2.96 -2.75 -15.03
N VAL A 651 2.84 -3.76 -15.90
CA VAL A 651 1.66 -4.63 -16.02
C VAL A 651 2.10 -6.08 -15.82
N ASN A 652 1.71 -6.67 -14.70
CA ASN A 652 2.19 -7.97 -14.25
C ASN A 652 1.21 -9.11 -14.59
N PRO A 653 1.70 -10.27 -15.06
CA PRO A 653 0.90 -11.48 -15.19
C PRO A 653 0.70 -12.18 -13.83
N PHE A 654 -0.51 -12.72 -13.61
CA PHE A 654 -0.88 -13.49 -12.42
C PHE A 654 -1.47 -14.83 -12.82
N THR A 655 -1.20 -15.89 -12.08
CA THR A 655 -1.78 -17.21 -12.35
C THR A 655 -3.26 -17.24 -11.96
N THR A 656 -4.10 -17.88 -12.75
CA THR A 656 -5.54 -18.05 -12.43
C THR A 656 -5.80 -19.29 -11.57
N ILE A 657 -4.75 -20.04 -11.25
CA ILE A 657 -4.74 -21.11 -10.25
C ILE A 657 -3.60 -20.72 -9.33
N GLY A 658 -3.93 -20.30 -8.11
CA GLY A 658 -2.92 -19.93 -7.12
C GLY A 658 -1.98 -21.09 -6.79
N GLU A 659 -0.84 -20.76 -6.19
CA GLU A 659 0.18 -21.74 -5.80
C GLU A 659 -0.38 -22.80 -4.82
N MET A 660 0.07 -24.06 -4.94
CA MET A 660 -0.37 -25.15 -4.07
C MET A 660 0.38 -25.20 -2.75
N TRP A 661 -0.39 -25.54 -1.72
CA TRP A 661 0.10 -26.05 -0.45
C TRP A 661 0.28 -27.57 -0.48
N GLY A 662 1.22 -28.09 0.32
CA GLY A 662 1.56 -29.52 0.40
C GLY A 662 3.03 -29.85 0.10
N ILE A 663 3.92 -28.87 0.19
CA ILE A 663 5.34 -29.05 -0.08
C ILE A 663 6.01 -29.71 1.12
N GLU A 664 6.66 -30.85 0.91
CA GLU A 664 7.52 -31.49 1.90
C GLU A 664 8.82 -30.68 2.00
N LEU A 665 9.17 -30.25 3.22
CA LEU A 665 10.42 -29.52 3.43
C LEU A 665 11.60 -30.50 3.56
N PRO A 666 12.69 -30.26 2.84
CA PRO A 666 13.96 -30.93 3.10
C PRO A 666 14.38 -30.77 4.56
N LYS A 667 14.99 -31.81 5.13
CA LYS A 667 15.46 -31.81 6.53
C LYS A 667 16.37 -30.62 6.87
N ARG A 668 17.12 -30.09 5.90
CA ARG A 668 17.98 -28.91 6.06
C ARG A 668 17.22 -27.59 6.34
N LEU A 669 15.91 -27.55 6.09
CA LEU A 669 15.03 -26.40 6.30
C LEU A 669 14.09 -26.58 7.50
N GLU A 670 14.10 -27.76 8.13
CA GLU A 670 13.21 -28.09 9.24
C GLU A 670 13.47 -27.13 10.42
N GLY A 671 12.41 -26.45 10.88
CA GLY A 671 12.48 -25.48 11.97
C GLY A 671 13.10 -24.12 11.62
N LEU A 672 13.54 -23.91 10.37
CA LEU A 672 14.04 -22.62 9.86
C LEU A 672 12.99 -21.88 9.03
N VAL A 673 12.12 -22.64 8.38
CA VAL A 673 11.01 -22.14 7.59
C VAL A 673 9.76 -22.90 8.00
N VAL A 674 8.62 -22.21 8.09
CA VAL A 674 7.33 -22.83 8.39
C VAL A 674 6.51 -22.87 7.10
N PRO A 675 6.39 -24.04 6.44
CA PRO A 675 5.56 -24.14 5.26
C PRO A 675 4.09 -24.08 5.69
N GLY A 676 3.21 -23.60 4.82
CA GLY A 676 1.77 -23.75 5.02
C GLY A 676 1.14 -22.67 5.87
N ARG A 677 1.72 -21.46 5.92
CA ARG A 677 1.11 -20.38 6.72
C ARG A 677 -0.16 -19.85 6.09
N ASP A 678 -0.23 -19.58 4.79
CA ASP A 678 -1.54 -19.62 4.13
C ASP A 678 -1.90 -21.09 3.92
N THR A 679 -3.18 -21.44 4.00
CA THR A 679 -3.61 -22.86 3.91
C THR A 679 -4.49 -23.11 2.70
N VAL A 680 -4.75 -22.06 1.93
CA VAL A 680 -5.49 -22.08 0.66
C VAL A 680 -4.67 -21.42 -0.44
N ARG A 681 -4.99 -21.77 -1.69
CA ARG A 681 -4.39 -21.13 -2.86
C ARG A 681 -4.74 -19.65 -2.86
N ILE A 682 -3.74 -18.80 -3.07
CA ILE A 682 -3.95 -17.37 -3.25
C ILE A 682 -4.45 -17.13 -4.68
N THR A 683 -5.73 -16.79 -4.82
CA THR A 683 -6.38 -16.48 -6.11
C THR A 683 -6.88 -15.04 -6.19
N SER A 684 -6.68 -14.26 -5.13
CA SER A 684 -6.89 -12.82 -5.08
C SER A 684 -5.57 -12.09 -5.30
N TYR A 685 -5.57 -11.10 -6.18
CA TYR A 685 -4.38 -10.35 -6.54
C TYR A 685 -4.59 -8.83 -6.39
N PRO A 686 -3.50 -8.08 -6.11
CA PRO A 686 -3.54 -6.63 -6.13
C PRO A 686 -3.65 -6.10 -7.57
N PHE A 687 -4.23 -4.91 -7.75
CA PHE A 687 -4.16 -4.19 -9.01
C PHE A 687 -4.30 -2.67 -8.85
N HIS A 688 -3.76 -1.95 -9.84
CA HIS A 688 -3.87 -0.51 -10.01
C HIS A 688 -4.56 -0.18 -11.32
N GLY A 689 -5.68 0.51 -11.25
CA GLY A 689 -6.41 1.05 -12.41
C GLY A 689 -7.17 0.02 -13.24
N PHE A 690 -6.55 -1.12 -13.62
CA PHE A 690 -7.20 -2.15 -14.43
C PHE A 690 -6.68 -3.58 -14.16
N CYS A 691 -7.51 -4.57 -14.48
CA CYS A 691 -7.13 -5.98 -14.65
C CYS A 691 -7.77 -6.57 -15.91
N ASP A 692 -7.14 -7.58 -16.49
CA ASP A 692 -7.50 -8.24 -17.75
C ASP A 692 -7.54 -9.76 -17.60
N TYR A 693 -8.51 -10.37 -18.27
CA TYR A 693 -8.52 -11.81 -18.54
C TYR A 693 -8.78 -12.06 -20.03
N SER A 694 -7.73 -12.48 -20.72
CA SER A 694 -7.71 -12.68 -22.17
C SER A 694 -6.95 -13.96 -22.56
N ASP A 695 -7.29 -14.51 -23.73
CA ASP A 695 -6.58 -15.65 -24.35
C ASP A 695 -5.61 -15.21 -25.46
N GLY A 696 -5.28 -13.91 -25.50
CA GLY A 696 -4.47 -13.28 -26.56
C GLY A 696 -5.22 -13.01 -27.87
N LYS A 697 -6.46 -13.50 -28.05
CA LYS A 697 -7.31 -13.22 -29.22
C LYS A 697 -8.54 -12.40 -28.84
N THR A 698 -9.15 -12.70 -27.70
CA THR A 698 -10.25 -11.94 -27.11
C THR A 698 -10.10 -11.90 -25.60
N GLY A 699 -10.59 -10.81 -25.01
CA GLY A 699 -10.56 -10.62 -23.58
C GLY A 699 -11.71 -9.77 -23.09
N ALA A 700 -11.72 -9.61 -21.79
CA ALA A 700 -12.46 -8.55 -21.15
C ALA A 700 -11.66 -8.02 -19.98
N GLY A 701 -11.60 -6.70 -19.88
CA GLY A 701 -10.94 -5.99 -18.80
C GLY A 701 -11.94 -5.34 -17.85
N ALA A 702 -11.52 -5.20 -16.60
CA ALA A 702 -12.17 -4.36 -15.62
C ALA A 702 -11.29 -3.15 -15.31
N LEU A 703 -11.91 -1.98 -15.20
CA LEU A 703 -11.25 -0.74 -14.77
C LEU A 703 -11.81 -0.35 -13.41
N ALA A 704 -10.99 0.21 -12.52
CA ALA A 704 -11.45 0.62 -11.21
C ALA A 704 -10.70 1.84 -10.69
N LYS A 705 -11.38 2.62 -9.84
CA LYS A 705 -10.81 3.74 -9.12
C LYS A 705 -10.72 3.40 -7.63
N GLY A 706 -9.51 3.23 -7.11
CA GLY A 706 -9.23 2.95 -5.69
C GLY A 706 -9.61 1.57 -5.17
N ILE A 707 -10.21 0.70 -5.98
CA ILE A 707 -10.38 -0.73 -5.65
C ILE A 707 -9.05 -1.44 -5.91
N ARG A 708 -8.60 -2.27 -4.96
CA ARG A 708 -7.26 -2.88 -4.97
C ARG A 708 -7.24 -4.41 -5.03
N GLU A 709 -8.36 -5.10 -4.87
CA GLU A 709 -8.44 -6.57 -4.89
C GLU A 709 -9.29 -7.07 -6.06
N TYR A 710 -8.75 -7.99 -6.85
CA TYR A 710 -9.50 -8.74 -7.85
C TYR A 710 -9.22 -10.25 -7.77
N GLU A 711 -10.14 -11.05 -8.28
CA GLU A 711 -9.99 -12.50 -8.44
C GLU A 711 -10.60 -12.96 -9.77
N ILE A 712 -9.99 -13.96 -10.42
CA ILE A 712 -10.63 -14.71 -11.52
C ILE A 712 -11.37 -15.91 -10.92
N VAL A 713 -12.69 -15.78 -10.77
CA VAL A 713 -13.51 -16.80 -10.10
C VAL A 713 -13.68 -18.02 -10.99
N LYS A 714 -13.36 -19.23 -10.49
CA LYS A 714 -13.59 -20.50 -11.19
C LYS A 714 -14.77 -21.27 -10.58
N PRO A 715 -15.57 -22.01 -11.38
CA PRO A 715 -15.41 -22.27 -12.82
C PRO A 715 -16.06 -21.21 -13.74
N SER A 716 -16.70 -20.17 -13.21
CA SER A 716 -17.46 -19.18 -14.01
C SER A 716 -16.58 -18.29 -14.91
N ARG A 717 -15.28 -18.16 -14.57
CA ARG A 717 -14.28 -17.33 -15.24
C ARG A 717 -14.69 -15.86 -15.32
N GLU A 718 -15.24 -15.35 -14.22
CA GLU A 718 -15.63 -13.94 -14.09
C GLU A 718 -14.50 -13.18 -13.39
N ILE A 719 -14.26 -11.93 -13.81
CA ILE A 719 -13.45 -11.01 -13.03
C ILE A 719 -14.32 -10.52 -11.88
N ALA A 720 -13.91 -10.80 -10.64
CA ALA A 720 -14.58 -10.32 -9.44
C ALA A 720 -13.73 -9.21 -8.81
N LEU A 721 -14.28 -8.01 -8.68
CA LEU A 721 -13.66 -6.92 -7.92
C LEU A 721 -14.27 -6.88 -6.52
N THR A 722 -13.44 -6.87 -5.48
CA THR A 722 -13.95 -6.77 -4.10
C THR A 722 -14.26 -5.31 -3.76
N LEU A 723 -15.55 -5.01 -3.56
CA LEU A 723 -16.03 -3.67 -3.22
C LEU A 723 -15.95 -3.41 -1.71
N LEU A 724 -16.35 -4.39 -0.91
CA LEU A 724 -16.39 -4.25 0.55
C LEU A 724 -15.96 -5.55 1.22
N ARG A 725 -15.14 -5.44 2.26
CA ARG A 725 -14.86 -6.53 3.18
C ARG A 725 -15.05 -6.03 4.61
N SER A 726 -15.87 -6.73 5.39
CA SER A 726 -16.20 -6.36 6.76
C SER A 726 -15.81 -7.48 7.72
N VAL A 727 -14.96 -7.14 8.68
CA VAL A 727 -14.48 -8.04 9.74
C VAL A 727 -14.51 -7.30 11.08
N GLY A 728 -14.35 -8.01 12.19
CA GLY A 728 -14.50 -7.41 13.53
C GLY A 728 -13.30 -7.55 14.44
N TRP A 729 -12.21 -8.14 13.97
CA TRP A 729 -11.06 -8.47 14.79
C TRP A 729 -9.78 -8.12 14.05
N MET A 730 -8.80 -7.61 14.79
CA MET A 730 -7.47 -7.36 14.26
C MET A 730 -6.72 -8.67 14.03
N THR A 731 -6.78 -9.63 14.95
CA THR A 731 -6.48 -11.01 14.61
C THR A 731 -7.46 -11.96 15.27
N HIS A 732 -7.65 -13.13 14.66
CA HIS A 732 -8.45 -14.20 15.24
C HIS A 732 -7.78 -15.55 14.94
N LEU A 733 -7.89 -16.51 15.87
CA LEU A 733 -7.18 -17.79 15.78
C LEU A 733 -7.94 -18.89 15.02
N ASP A 734 -9.23 -18.69 14.75
CA ASP A 734 -10.11 -19.70 14.13
C ASP A 734 -10.24 -19.57 12.61
N ILE A 735 -9.19 -19.13 11.92
CA ILE A 735 -9.20 -18.83 10.48
C ILE A 735 -8.92 -20.09 9.64
N LEU A 736 -9.69 -20.30 8.57
CA LEU A 736 -9.55 -21.49 7.70
C LEU A 736 -8.47 -21.36 6.62
N THR A 737 -8.09 -20.12 6.32
CA THR A 737 -7.24 -19.75 5.18
C THR A 737 -5.81 -19.43 5.58
N ARG A 738 -5.53 -19.36 6.89
CA ARG A 738 -4.21 -19.06 7.46
C ARG A 738 -3.99 -19.81 8.78
N ASN A 739 -2.76 -20.25 9.01
CA ASN A 739 -2.28 -20.83 10.25
C ASN A 739 -1.41 -19.83 11.05
N GLY A 740 -1.49 -19.89 12.38
CA GLY A 740 -0.73 -19.02 13.30
C GLY A 740 -1.42 -17.70 13.66
N ASP A 741 -0.78 -16.89 14.50
CA ASP A 741 -1.16 -15.49 14.76
C ASP A 741 -0.26 -14.52 13.97
N VAL A 742 -0.82 -13.40 13.53
CA VAL A 742 -0.11 -12.35 12.77
C VAL A 742 -0.27 -10.97 13.39
N GLY A 743 -1.07 -10.85 14.46
CA GLY A 743 -1.29 -9.59 15.17
C GLY A 743 -1.79 -9.80 16.59
N TRP A 744 -2.60 -8.87 17.09
CA TRP A 744 -3.13 -8.88 18.46
C TRP A 744 -4.64 -9.15 18.46
N GLU A 745 -5.14 -9.91 19.43
CA GLU A 745 -6.55 -10.32 19.52
C GLU A 745 -7.41 -9.19 20.11
N ILE A 746 -7.54 -8.12 19.32
CA ILE A 746 -8.26 -6.88 19.63
C ILE A 746 -9.52 -6.78 18.79
N TYR A 747 -10.64 -6.43 19.44
CA TYR A 747 -11.90 -6.18 18.76
C TYR A 747 -11.85 -4.84 18.02
N THR A 748 -12.08 -4.85 16.71
CA THR A 748 -12.01 -3.68 15.80
C THR A 748 -13.35 -3.44 15.10
N PRO A 749 -14.37 -2.97 15.83
CA PRO A 749 -15.72 -2.84 15.31
C PRO A 749 -15.84 -1.91 14.10
N THR A 750 -14.98 -0.88 13.92
CA THR A 750 -15.07 -0.02 12.72
C THR A 750 -14.61 -0.72 11.45
N ALA A 751 -13.80 -1.78 11.54
CA ALA A 751 -13.45 -2.63 10.40
C ALA A 751 -14.66 -3.39 9.81
N GLN A 752 -15.82 -3.36 10.47
CA GLN A 752 -17.08 -3.85 9.89
C GLN A 752 -17.60 -2.94 8.77
N CYS A 753 -17.06 -1.72 8.63
CA CYS A 753 -17.40 -0.79 7.56
C CYS A 753 -18.91 -0.56 7.45
N PHE A 754 -19.58 -0.19 8.54
CA PHE A 754 -20.98 0.24 8.50
C PHE A 754 -21.08 1.63 7.88
N GLY A 755 -22.06 1.83 7.01
CA GLY A 755 -22.28 3.10 6.32
C GLY A 755 -22.41 2.94 4.81
N THR A 756 -22.48 4.07 4.12
CA THR A 756 -22.61 4.12 2.66
C THR A 756 -21.24 4.30 2.01
N TYR A 757 -20.92 3.43 1.05
CA TYR A 757 -19.69 3.48 0.27
C TYR A 757 -20.02 3.52 -1.21
N SER A 758 -19.28 4.33 -1.98
CA SER A 758 -19.46 4.51 -3.43
C SER A 758 -18.21 4.05 -4.17
N PHE A 759 -18.42 3.21 -5.18
CA PHE A 759 -17.37 2.60 -5.98
C PHE A 759 -17.54 2.96 -7.45
N ARG A 760 -16.43 3.27 -8.14
CA ARG A 760 -16.41 3.49 -9.59
C ARG A 760 -15.59 2.42 -10.28
N TYR A 761 -16.22 1.73 -11.22
CA TYR A 761 -15.57 0.70 -12.03
C TYR A 761 -16.16 0.68 -13.45
N GLY A 762 -15.42 0.08 -14.38
CA GLY A 762 -15.82 -0.06 -15.78
C GLY A 762 -15.57 -1.46 -16.30
N PHE A 763 -16.24 -1.79 -17.39
CA PHE A 763 -16.09 -3.06 -18.09
C PHE A 763 -15.85 -2.81 -19.58
N MET A 764 -14.79 -3.44 -20.11
CA MET A 764 -14.36 -3.26 -21.48
C MET A 764 -14.04 -4.62 -22.12
N PRO A 765 -14.95 -5.19 -22.91
CA PRO A 765 -14.62 -6.23 -23.86
C PRO A 765 -13.61 -5.75 -24.90
N HIS A 766 -12.65 -6.60 -25.30
CA HIS A 766 -11.69 -6.25 -26.34
C HIS A 766 -11.24 -7.46 -27.17
N LYS A 767 -10.57 -7.15 -28.29
CA LYS A 767 -9.78 -8.11 -29.07
C LYS A 767 -8.33 -8.06 -28.59
N GLY A 768 -7.59 -9.15 -28.80
CA GLY A 768 -6.21 -9.27 -28.34
C GLY A 768 -6.07 -9.39 -26.83
N ASP A 769 -4.89 -9.03 -26.34
CA ASP A 769 -4.57 -8.86 -24.92
C ASP A 769 -4.90 -7.44 -24.41
N TRP A 770 -4.56 -7.15 -23.16
CA TRP A 770 -4.75 -5.83 -22.54
C TRP A 770 -4.12 -4.68 -23.35
N PHE A 771 -2.99 -4.91 -24.03
CA PHE A 771 -2.27 -3.86 -24.75
C PHE A 771 -2.86 -3.61 -26.13
N ALA A 772 -3.04 -4.67 -26.92
CA ALA A 772 -3.67 -4.59 -28.24
C ALA A 772 -5.13 -4.12 -28.15
N GLY A 773 -5.81 -4.46 -27.04
CA GLY A 773 -7.14 -3.97 -26.71
C GLY A 773 -7.18 -2.53 -26.21
N GLY A 774 -6.04 -1.88 -25.93
CA GLY A 774 -5.97 -0.50 -25.43
C GLY A 774 -6.49 -0.32 -24.01
N LEU A 775 -6.56 -1.38 -23.20
CA LEU A 775 -7.14 -1.35 -21.86
C LEU A 775 -6.36 -0.43 -20.92
N HIS A 776 -5.03 -0.40 -21.01
CA HIS A 776 -4.17 0.48 -20.23
C HIS A 776 -4.45 1.96 -20.54
N THR A 777 -4.60 2.31 -21.83
CA THR A 777 -4.99 3.67 -22.25
C THR A 777 -6.36 4.03 -21.71
N GLN A 778 -7.35 3.14 -21.83
CA GLN A 778 -8.69 3.39 -21.28
C GLN A 778 -8.67 3.52 -19.75
N SER A 779 -7.75 2.83 -19.06
CA SER A 779 -7.51 2.98 -17.62
C SER A 779 -7.02 4.37 -17.26
N GLU A 780 -6.03 4.92 -17.97
CA GLU A 780 -5.57 6.30 -17.78
C GLU A 780 -6.71 7.29 -17.99
N LEU A 781 -7.47 7.15 -19.08
CA LEU A 781 -8.59 8.05 -19.38
C LEU A 781 -9.69 8.01 -18.31
N PHE A 782 -9.99 6.82 -17.79
CA PHE A 782 -10.98 6.59 -16.74
C PHE A 782 -10.51 7.15 -15.37
N ASN A 783 -9.25 6.91 -15.01
CA ASN A 783 -8.69 7.26 -13.71
C ASN A 783 -8.21 8.72 -13.61
N GLU A 784 -7.99 9.38 -14.74
CA GLU A 784 -7.50 10.76 -14.80
C GLU A 784 -8.57 11.66 -15.42
N PRO A 785 -9.65 12.00 -14.69
CA PRO A 785 -10.79 12.69 -15.27
C PRO A 785 -10.49 14.15 -15.62
N VAL A 786 -11.12 14.65 -16.67
CA VAL A 786 -11.04 16.07 -17.07
C VAL A 786 -11.56 16.97 -15.95
N ARG A 787 -10.84 18.05 -15.65
CA ARG A 787 -11.27 19.12 -14.73
C ARG A 787 -11.64 20.37 -15.51
N VAL A 788 -12.80 20.95 -15.21
CA VAL A 788 -13.29 22.15 -15.90
C VAL A 788 -13.24 23.32 -14.95
N VAL A 789 -12.76 24.47 -15.43
CA VAL A 789 -12.74 25.73 -14.69
C VAL A 789 -13.53 26.76 -15.49
N GLN A 790 -14.51 27.39 -14.85
CA GLN A 790 -15.34 28.44 -15.43
C GLN A 790 -14.71 29.82 -15.13
N THR A 791 -14.73 30.73 -16.10
CA THR A 791 -14.31 32.14 -15.95
C THR A 791 -15.11 33.07 -16.87
N SER A 792 -15.03 34.38 -16.64
CA SER A 792 -15.54 35.44 -17.51
C SER A 792 -14.62 35.68 -18.72
N ALA A 793 -15.06 36.49 -19.69
CA ALA A 793 -14.19 36.94 -20.78
C ALA A 793 -13.15 37.96 -20.28
N HIS A 794 -11.88 37.75 -20.61
CA HIS A 794 -10.76 38.65 -20.32
C HIS A 794 -9.59 38.41 -21.29
N ALA A 795 -8.69 39.39 -21.39
CA ALA A 795 -7.42 39.18 -22.07
C ALA A 795 -6.51 38.24 -21.25
N GLY A 796 -5.59 37.55 -21.92
CA GLY A 796 -4.61 36.66 -21.30
C GLY A 796 -3.44 36.42 -22.24
N ALA A 797 -2.29 36.05 -21.69
CA ALA A 797 -1.08 35.77 -22.46
C ALA A 797 -1.06 34.35 -23.06
N PHE A 798 -1.77 33.41 -22.44
CA PHE A 798 -1.83 32.03 -22.91
C PHE A 798 -2.91 31.83 -23.98
N ALA A 799 -2.62 30.97 -24.94
CA ALA A 799 -3.55 30.58 -25.97
C ALA A 799 -4.74 29.79 -25.40
N SER A 800 -5.88 29.85 -26.09
CA SER A 800 -7.09 29.08 -25.75
C SER A 800 -6.94 27.55 -25.82
N ARG A 801 -5.79 27.03 -26.29
CA ARG A 801 -5.46 25.60 -26.33
C ARG A 801 -3.96 25.41 -26.24
N MET A 802 -3.51 24.53 -25.35
CA MET A 802 -2.08 24.31 -25.12
C MET A 802 -1.80 22.97 -24.42
N SER A 803 -0.65 22.36 -24.72
CA SER A 803 -0.07 21.25 -23.95
C SER A 803 1.04 21.77 -23.03
N PHE A 804 1.15 21.24 -21.82
CA PHE A 804 2.25 21.49 -20.89
C PHE A 804 3.44 20.59 -21.18
N ALA A 805 3.16 19.32 -21.46
CA ALA A 805 4.11 18.36 -21.95
C ALA A 805 3.40 17.37 -22.89
N THR A 806 4.13 16.67 -23.74
CA THR A 806 3.54 15.63 -24.60
C THR A 806 4.58 14.57 -24.87
N ILE A 807 4.31 13.33 -24.47
CA ILE A 807 5.16 12.16 -24.70
C ILE A 807 4.51 11.31 -25.80
N THR A 808 5.28 10.97 -26.84
CA THR A 808 4.82 10.21 -28.00
C THR A 808 5.75 9.03 -28.26
N PRO A 809 5.25 7.81 -28.57
CA PRO A 809 3.84 7.42 -28.68
C PRO A 809 3.18 7.19 -27.31
N ALA A 810 2.05 7.85 -27.05
CA ALA A 810 1.39 7.87 -25.74
C ALA A 810 0.82 6.50 -25.32
N ASP A 811 0.44 5.66 -26.28
CA ASP A 811 -0.04 4.28 -26.05
C ASP A 811 1.07 3.32 -25.61
N LYS A 812 2.34 3.71 -25.73
CA LYS A 812 3.49 2.85 -25.36
C LYS A 812 4.34 3.40 -24.23
N LEU A 813 4.20 4.69 -23.91
CA LEU A 813 4.95 5.37 -22.87
C LEU A 813 3.96 6.04 -21.91
N ILE A 814 3.77 5.41 -20.75
CA ILE A 814 2.79 5.83 -19.76
C ILE A 814 3.40 6.94 -18.90
N HIS A 815 2.72 8.08 -18.81
CA HIS A 815 3.16 9.21 -17.99
C HIS A 815 2.90 8.95 -16.51
N SER A 816 3.92 9.15 -15.66
CA SER A 816 3.76 9.02 -14.21
C SER A 816 3.81 10.36 -13.49
N SER A 817 4.74 11.25 -13.85
CA SER A 817 4.97 12.49 -13.11
C SER A 817 5.47 13.64 -13.96
N THR A 818 5.04 14.84 -13.59
CA THR A 818 5.58 16.12 -14.05
C THR A 818 5.73 17.02 -12.83
N LYS A 819 6.96 17.27 -12.40
CA LYS A 819 7.25 18.05 -11.17
C LYS A 819 8.50 18.92 -11.32
N VAL A 820 8.73 19.82 -10.37
CA VAL A 820 10.03 20.51 -10.24
C VAL A 820 11.01 19.60 -9.50
N SER A 821 12.26 19.54 -9.94
CA SER A 821 13.32 18.74 -9.31
C SER A 821 13.55 19.08 -7.84
N GLU A 822 14.12 18.16 -7.06
CA GLU A 822 14.42 18.32 -5.64
C GLU A 822 15.35 19.51 -5.35
N ASP A 823 16.29 19.80 -6.26
CA ASP A 823 17.16 20.98 -6.17
C ASP A 823 16.49 22.30 -6.62
N GLY A 824 15.25 22.24 -7.12
CA GLY A 824 14.46 23.40 -7.54
C GLY A 824 14.87 24.04 -8.87
N LYS A 825 15.76 23.40 -9.65
CA LYS A 825 16.38 24.02 -10.84
C LYS A 825 15.78 23.58 -12.17
N SER A 826 15.11 22.43 -12.22
CA SER A 826 14.70 21.80 -13.47
C SER A 826 13.27 21.28 -13.41
N LEU A 827 12.66 21.14 -14.59
CA LEU A 827 11.43 20.37 -14.77
C LEU A 827 11.80 18.89 -14.93
N ILE A 828 11.14 18.03 -14.18
CA ILE A 828 11.21 16.58 -14.29
C ILE A 828 9.94 16.09 -14.97
N VAL A 829 10.10 15.25 -16.00
CA VAL A 829 9.01 14.48 -16.60
C VAL A 829 9.41 13.00 -16.58
N ARG A 830 8.55 12.16 -16.02
CA ARG A 830 8.76 10.72 -15.88
C ARG A 830 7.70 9.94 -16.64
N CYS A 831 8.14 8.89 -17.32
CA CYS A 831 7.27 7.91 -17.95
C CYS A 831 7.89 6.51 -17.84
N PHE A 832 7.12 5.47 -18.13
CA PHE A 832 7.62 4.11 -18.18
C PHE A 832 7.10 3.37 -19.42
N ASN A 833 7.89 2.40 -19.86
CA ASN A 833 7.54 1.51 -20.96
C ASN A 833 7.03 0.17 -20.43
N PRO A 834 5.73 -0.16 -20.47
CA PRO A 834 5.21 -1.44 -19.96
C PRO A 834 5.43 -2.62 -20.91
N ARG A 835 6.26 -2.48 -21.96
CA ARG A 835 6.44 -3.49 -23.01
C ARG A 835 7.74 -4.26 -22.85
N ASP A 836 7.74 -5.48 -23.36
CA ASP A 836 8.92 -6.34 -23.49
C ASP A 836 9.82 -5.99 -24.68
N ALA A 837 9.67 -4.78 -25.22
CA ALA A 837 10.42 -4.28 -26.36
C ALA A 837 10.81 -2.82 -26.14
N LYS A 838 11.95 -2.43 -26.73
CA LYS A 838 12.43 -1.04 -26.75
C LYS A 838 11.46 -0.13 -27.49
N VAL A 839 11.24 1.08 -26.95
CA VAL A 839 10.38 2.12 -27.53
C VAL A 839 11.20 3.41 -27.70
N THR A 840 11.16 3.99 -28.89
CA THR A 840 11.68 5.34 -29.12
C THR A 840 10.60 6.37 -28.79
N GLY A 841 10.90 7.25 -27.85
CA GLY A 841 10.02 8.32 -27.41
C GLY A 841 10.41 9.69 -27.95
N LYS A 842 9.43 10.57 -28.08
CA LYS A 842 9.58 12.02 -28.26
C LYS A 842 8.87 12.73 -27.12
N ILE A 843 9.46 13.80 -26.63
CA ILE A 843 8.85 14.67 -25.64
C ILE A 843 8.92 16.13 -26.07
N GLU A 844 7.79 16.82 -25.96
CA GLU A 844 7.70 18.27 -26.04
C GLU A 844 7.32 18.81 -24.67
N VAL A 845 7.89 19.94 -24.26
CA VAL A 845 7.56 20.63 -23.00
C VAL A 845 7.30 22.11 -23.25
N ALA A 846 6.42 22.70 -22.45
CA ALA A 846 6.16 24.13 -22.49
C ALA A 846 7.35 24.92 -21.92
N GLY A 847 7.66 26.06 -22.56
CA GLY A 847 8.78 26.93 -22.18
C GLY A 847 10.03 26.75 -23.05
N LYS A 848 10.99 27.66 -22.90
CA LYS A 848 12.22 27.66 -23.69
C LYS A 848 13.28 26.78 -23.01
N VAL A 849 13.49 25.58 -23.53
CA VAL A 849 14.49 24.62 -23.02
C VAL A 849 15.91 25.10 -23.32
N LYS A 850 16.76 25.13 -22.28
CA LYS A 850 18.21 25.35 -22.35
C LYS A 850 18.96 24.04 -22.52
N SER A 851 18.57 23.02 -21.75
CA SER A 851 19.16 21.69 -21.79
C SER A 851 18.10 20.63 -21.49
N ALA A 852 18.24 19.46 -22.11
CA ALA A 852 17.40 18.30 -21.90
C ALA A 852 18.30 17.07 -21.76
N ILE A 853 18.24 16.41 -20.61
CA ILE A 853 19.15 15.30 -20.27
C ILE A 853 18.35 14.19 -19.58
N LYS A 854 18.73 12.93 -19.80
CA LYS A 854 18.21 11.80 -19.01
C LYS A 854 18.78 11.87 -17.59
N SER A 855 17.97 11.45 -16.64
CA SER A 855 18.34 11.31 -15.24
C SER A 855 17.89 9.95 -14.72
N ASN A 856 18.47 9.51 -13.62
CA ASN A 856 17.94 8.36 -12.90
C ASN A 856 16.67 8.74 -12.11
N VAL A 857 16.03 7.76 -11.48
CA VAL A 857 14.80 8.01 -10.70
C VAL A 857 15.02 8.98 -9.54
N ALA A 858 16.21 8.96 -8.93
CA ALA A 858 16.67 9.89 -7.91
C ALA A 858 17.02 11.31 -8.44
N GLU A 859 16.69 11.62 -9.69
CA GLU A 859 16.89 12.91 -10.37
C GLU A 859 18.36 13.33 -10.61
N ALA A 860 19.31 12.41 -10.40
CA ALA A 860 20.71 12.61 -10.72
C ALA A 860 20.94 12.44 -12.24
N VAL A 861 21.74 13.33 -12.82
CA VAL A 861 22.02 13.36 -14.26
C VAL A 861 22.89 12.16 -14.65
N THR A 862 22.50 11.44 -15.71
CA THR A 862 23.24 10.26 -16.21
C THR A 862 24.18 10.58 -17.38
N GLY A 863 24.21 11.83 -17.84
CA GLY A 863 25.08 12.32 -18.92
C GLY A 863 24.52 12.15 -20.33
N GLU A 864 23.43 11.41 -20.52
CA GLU A 864 22.79 11.22 -21.83
C GLU A 864 21.95 12.46 -22.22
N LYS A 865 22.51 13.33 -23.08
CA LYS A 865 21.77 14.47 -23.65
C LYS A 865 20.74 13.99 -24.67
N LEU A 866 19.52 14.54 -24.58
CA LEU A 866 18.47 14.22 -25.53
C LEU A 866 18.74 14.93 -26.86
N LYS A 867 18.52 14.23 -27.98
CA LYS A 867 18.67 14.83 -29.31
C LYS A 867 17.41 15.63 -29.66
N THR A 868 17.60 16.86 -30.10
CA THR A 868 16.51 17.75 -30.54
C THR A 868 16.11 17.44 -31.98
N VAL A 869 14.81 17.31 -32.24
CA VAL A 869 14.21 17.20 -33.58
C VAL A 869 13.07 18.20 -33.67
N GLY A 870 13.31 19.34 -34.31
CA GLY A 870 12.35 20.46 -34.33
C GLY A 870 12.14 21.02 -32.92
N LYS A 871 10.91 20.95 -32.40
CA LYS A 871 10.56 21.36 -31.02
C LYS A 871 10.58 20.21 -30.00
N ALA A 872 10.79 18.98 -30.46
CA ALA A 872 10.75 17.79 -29.63
C ALA A 872 12.15 17.30 -29.27
N TYR A 873 12.23 16.58 -28.15
CA TYR A 873 13.43 15.90 -27.68
C TYR A 873 13.21 14.39 -27.77
N THR A 874 14.16 13.68 -28.35
CA THR A 874 14.07 12.22 -28.53
C THR A 874 14.81 11.50 -27.43
N PHE A 875 14.26 10.38 -26.98
CA PHE A 875 14.86 9.47 -26.01
C PHE A 875 14.49 8.02 -26.35
N THR A 876 15.18 7.07 -25.72
CA THR A 876 14.86 5.66 -25.84
C THR A 876 14.49 5.11 -24.47
N ALA A 877 13.41 4.33 -24.43
CA ALA A 877 13.04 3.49 -23.30
C ALA A 877 13.33 2.03 -23.66
N GLY A 878 14.17 1.34 -22.91
CA GLY A 878 14.35 -0.11 -22.94
C GLY A 878 13.05 -0.84 -22.57
N LYS A 879 13.06 -2.17 -22.67
CA LYS A 879 11.94 -2.97 -22.20
C LYS A 879 11.69 -2.65 -20.72
N ARG A 880 10.44 -2.46 -20.31
CA ARG A 880 10.06 -2.31 -18.89
C ARG A 880 10.79 -1.16 -18.16
N GLU A 881 11.37 -0.19 -18.89
CA GLU A 881 12.21 0.87 -18.32
C GLU A 881 11.36 2.04 -17.76
N ILE A 882 11.65 2.48 -16.53
CA ILE A 882 11.27 3.79 -15.99
C ILE A 882 12.27 4.85 -16.49
N VAL A 883 11.78 5.83 -17.24
CA VAL A 883 12.57 6.90 -17.83
C VAL A 883 12.31 8.22 -17.13
N THR A 884 13.37 8.88 -16.67
CA THR A 884 13.32 10.22 -16.07
C THR A 884 14.01 11.23 -16.95
N LEU A 885 13.30 12.28 -17.35
CA LEU A 885 13.81 13.32 -18.22
C LEU A 885 13.86 14.64 -17.45
N ARG A 886 15.00 15.31 -17.56
CA ARG A 886 15.29 16.57 -16.85
C ARG A 886 15.48 17.70 -17.85
N PHE A 887 14.74 18.79 -17.66
CA PHE A 887 14.76 19.97 -18.51
C PHE A 887 15.14 21.21 -17.72
N GLU A 888 16.22 21.88 -18.11
CA GLU A 888 16.51 23.22 -17.65
C GLU A 888 15.84 24.23 -18.58
N LEU A 889 15.09 25.17 -18.01
CA LEU A 889 14.25 26.09 -18.78
C LEU A 889 14.69 27.54 -18.57
N THR A 890 14.51 28.37 -19.59
CA THR A 890 14.43 29.81 -19.42
C THR A 890 13.00 30.15 -19.03
N ARG A 891 12.81 30.64 -17.80
CA ARG A 891 11.50 30.99 -17.26
C ARG A 891 11.13 32.41 -17.69
N ASP A 892 9.98 32.56 -18.33
CA ASP A 892 9.38 33.89 -18.53
C ASP A 892 8.72 34.38 -17.22
N LYS A 893 8.14 35.58 -17.26
CA LYS A 893 7.50 36.23 -16.11
C LYS A 893 6.00 36.44 -16.32
N LEU A 894 5.36 35.63 -17.17
CA LEU A 894 3.93 35.81 -17.50
C LEU A 894 3.03 35.69 -16.26
N LEU A 895 3.41 34.87 -15.27
CA LEU A 895 2.64 34.66 -14.04
C LEU A 895 3.25 35.34 -12.80
N ALA A 896 4.17 36.30 -13.00
CA ALA A 896 4.81 37.01 -11.89
C ALA A 896 3.84 37.90 -11.08
N ARG A 897 2.71 38.29 -11.66
CA ARG A 897 1.66 39.07 -10.99
C ARG A 897 0.42 38.21 -10.76
N LYS A 898 -0.19 38.37 -9.58
CA LYS A 898 -1.46 37.71 -9.26
C LYS A 898 -2.63 38.31 -10.08
N PRO A 899 -3.66 37.52 -10.39
CA PRO A 899 -4.88 38.06 -11.02
C PRO A 899 -5.58 39.08 -10.10
N SER A 900 -6.36 39.98 -10.69
CA SER A 900 -7.20 40.90 -9.91
C SER A 900 -8.21 40.13 -9.05
N ALA A 901 -8.58 40.68 -7.90
CA ALA A 901 -9.51 40.04 -6.97
C ALA A 901 -10.89 39.75 -7.62
N SER A 902 -11.36 40.65 -8.50
CA SER A 902 -12.61 40.47 -9.23
C SER A 902 -12.56 39.28 -10.19
N LEU A 903 -11.48 39.15 -10.96
CA LEU A 903 -11.30 38.05 -11.91
C LEU A 903 -11.08 36.72 -11.17
N ALA A 904 -10.25 36.70 -10.12
CA ALA A 904 -10.06 35.51 -9.30
C ALA A 904 -11.37 35.01 -8.69
N LYS A 905 -12.26 35.92 -8.26
CA LYS A 905 -13.61 35.58 -7.76
C LYS A 905 -14.54 35.02 -8.84
N ALA A 906 -14.37 35.43 -10.10
CA ALA A 906 -15.13 34.91 -11.24
C ALA A 906 -14.61 33.56 -11.76
N THR A 907 -13.34 33.23 -11.48
CA THR A 907 -12.69 31.98 -11.90
C THR A 907 -12.87 30.87 -10.87
N LYS A 908 -13.65 29.84 -11.20
CA LYS A 908 -14.00 28.75 -10.28
C LYS A 908 -13.94 27.38 -10.94
N ALA A 909 -13.36 26.40 -10.24
CA ALA A 909 -13.43 25.00 -10.65
C ALA A 909 -14.90 24.53 -10.62
N CYS A 910 -15.33 23.90 -11.71
CA CYS A 910 -16.64 23.29 -11.84
C CYS A 910 -16.59 21.88 -11.22
N PRO A 911 -17.56 21.52 -10.35
CA PRO A 911 -17.81 20.13 -10.04
C PRO A 911 -18.06 19.36 -11.35
N ARG A 912 -17.63 18.10 -11.42
CA ARG A 912 -17.83 17.27 -12.63
C ARG A 912 -19.28 16.85 -12.78
N GLU A 913 -19.87 16.45 -11.66
CA GLU A 913 -21.23 15.89 -11.55
C GLU A 913 -21.88 16.53 -10.31
N LEU A 914 -23.21 16.48 -10.26
CA LEU A 914 -23.94 16.73 -9.01
C LEU A 914 -23.59 15.64 -7.96
N PRO A 915 -23.95 15.83 -6.67
CA PRO A 915 -23.61 14.88 -5.61
C PRO A 915 -23.94 13.43 -5.99
N VAL A 916 -23.11 12.51 -5.52
CA VAL A 916 -23.22 11.07 -5.81
C VAL A 916 -24.62 10.58 -5.45
N ALA A 917 -25.18 9.75 -6.33
CA ALA A 917 -26.41 9.02 -6.06
C ALA A 917 -26.28 8.19 -4.78
N GLU A 918 -27.12 8.51 -3.80
CA GLU A 918 -27.31 7.68 -2.61
C GLU A 918 -28.54 6.76 -2.77
N PRO A 919 -28.55 5.60 -2.10
CA PRO A 919 -29.73 4.76 -2.05
C PRO A 919 -30.94 5.54 -1.52
N SER A 920 -32.10 5.42 -2.17
CA SER A 920 -33.32 6.14 -1.74
C SER A 920 -33.86 5.65 -0.39
N LEU A 921 -33.62 4.38 -0.06
CA LEU A 921 -34.01 3.79 1.20
C LEU A 921 -33.00 4.15 2.30
N ASP A 922 -33.35 5.14 3.11
CA ASP A 922 -32.63 5.44 4.34
C ASP A 922 -32.86 4.30 5.36
N ILE A 923 -31.77 3.71 5.83
CA ILE A 923 -31.80 2.66 6.84
C ILE A 923 -30.94 3.05 8.04
N PRO A 924 -31.46 2.86 9.27
CA PRO A 924 -30.69 3.17 10.46
C PRO A 924 -29.46 2.26 10.52
N LEU A 925 -28.28 2.89 10.59
CA LEU A 925 -27.03 2.15 10.75
C LEU A 925 -27.00 1.49 12.13
N PRO A 926 -26.56 0.22 12.22
CA PRO A 926 -26.32 -0.39 13.51
C PRO A 926 -25.19 0.35 14.25
N PRO A 927 -25.22 0.42 15.58
CA PRO A 927 -24.08 0.94 16.32
C PRO A 927 -22.86 0.02 16.10
N PHE A 928 -21.69 0.62 15.85
CA PHE A 928 -20.42 -0.11 15.85
C PHE A 928 -20.23 -0.97 17.12
N VAL A 929 -20.55 -0.41 18.29
CA VAL A 929 -20.44 -1.09 19.59
C VAL A 929 -21.75 -1.04 20.37
N THR A 930 -22.09 -2.16 21.00
CA THR A 930 -23.20 -2.29 21.95
C THR A 930 -22.68 -2.55 23.36
N LYS A 931 -23.53 -2.36 24.38
CA LYS A 931 -23.22 -2.75 25.76
C LYS A 931 -22.95 -4.26 25.88
N ALA A 932 -23.58 -5.08 25.03
CA ALA A 932 -23.34 -6.52 24.99
C ALA A 932 -21.93 -6.87 24.50
N ASP A 933 -21.35 -6.07 23.59
CA ASP A 933 -19.98 -6.28 23.12
C ASP A 933 -18.97 -6.01 24.26
N ILE A 934 -19.18 -4.95 25.06
CA ILE A 934 -18.36 -4.67 26.26
C ILE A 934 -18.43 -5.84 27.25
N GLU A 935 -19.63 -6.35 27.52
CA GLU A 935 -19.80 -7.49 28.44
C GLU A 935 -19.23 -8.80 27.86
N SER A 936 -19.25 -8.97 26.54
CA SER A 936 -18.58 -10.08 25.85
C SER A 936 -17.06 -10.03 26.05
N GLU A 937 -16.45 -8.86 25.87
CA GLU A 937 -15.01 -8.68 26.08
C GLU A 937 -14.60 -8.86 27.54
N LYS A 938 -15.43 -8.40 28.50
CA LYS A 938 -15.21 -8.69 29.92
C LYS A 938 -15.29 -10.19 30.25
N LYS A 939 -16.24 -10.91 29.63
CA LYS A 939 -16.36 -12.37 29.77
C LYS A 939 -15.15 -13.09 29.17
N ARG A 940 -14.66 -12.64 28.01
CA ARG A 940 -13.42 -13.14 27.39
C ARG A 940 -12.23 -12.94 28.33
N LEU A 941 -12.04 -11.72 28.85
CA LEU A 941 -11.01 -11.41 29.84
C LEU A 941 -11.09 -12.34 31.07
N ALA A 942 -12.28 -12.50 31.66
CA ALA A 942 -12.46 -13.37 32.82
C ALA A 942 -12.17 -14.85 32.50
N LYS A 943 -12.48 -15.31 31.29
CA LYS A 943 -12.14 -16.68 30.83
C LYS A 943 -10.62 -16.86 30.75
N ILE A 944 -9.92 -15.98 30.05
CA ILE A 944 -8.45 -16.06 29.89
C ILE A 944 -7.75 -15.99 31.26
N GLN A 945 -8.25 -15.16 32.18
CA GLN A 945 -7.73 -15.10 33.55
C GLN A 945 -7.87 -16.42 34.34
N ARG A 946 -8.93 -17.20 34.12
CA ARG A 946 -9.08 -18.52 34.74
C ARG A 946 -8.12 -19.53 34.12
N GLU A 947 -8.01 -19.55 32.79
CA GLU A 947 -7.08 -20.41 32.05
C GLU A 947 -5.62 -20.13 32.45
N TYR A 948 -5.25 -18.86 32.56
CA TYR A 948 -3.94 -18.43 33.06
C TYR A 948 -3.61 -18.97 34.45
N LYS A 949 -4.57 -18.95 35.40
CA LYS A 949 -4.36 -19.50 36.75
C LYS A 949 -4.10 -21.01 36.71
N GLN A 950 -4.85 -21.74 35.89
CA GLN A 950 -4.68 -23.19 35.72
C GLN A 950 -3.32 -23.53 35.10
N LEU A 951 -2.94 -22.83 34.02
CA LEU A 951 -1.64 -23.00 33.36
C LEU A 951 -0.49 -22.71 34.31
N LYS A 952 -0.55 -21.62 35.09
CA LYS A 952 0.49 -21.28 36.06
C LYS A 952 0.68 -22.39 37.11
N ALA A 953 -0.40 -23.02 37.57
CA ALA A 953 -0.32 -24.15 38.49
C ALA A 953 0.33 -25.38 37.85
N GLN A 954 0.05 -25.66 36.57
CA GLN A 954 0.70 -26.74 35.82
C GLN A 954 2.20 -26.48 35.62
N VAL A 955 2.58 -25.26 35.23
CA VAL A 955 3.99 -24.87 35.08
C VAL A 955 4.76 -24.98 36.39
N ALA A 956 4.14 -24.62 37.53
CA ALA A 956 4.77 -24.76 38.84
C ALA A 956 5.08 -26.24 39.16
N LYS A 957 4.19 -27.18 38.80
CA LYS A 957 4.43 -28.62 38.95
C LYS A 957 5.58 -29.12 38.06
N LEU A 958 5.61 -28.70 36.80
CA LEU A 958 6.71 -29.03 35.88
C LEU A 958 8.04 -28.45 36.37
N LYS A 959 8.05 -27.20 36.83
CA LYS A 959 9.23 -26.57 37.42
C LYS A 959 9.76 -27.37 38.61
N ALA A 960 8.90 -27.81 39.52
CA ALA A 960 9.32 -28.62 40.67
C ALA A 960 9.99 -29.94 40.24
N ARG A 961 9.52 -30.57 39.14
CA ARG A 961 10.15 -31.77 38.56
C ARG A 961 11.51 -31.46 37.94
N VAL A 962 11.61 -30.37 37.17
CA VAL A 962 12.89 -29.89 36.59
C VAL A 962 13.89 -29.57 37.71
N ASP A 963 13.46 -28.85 38.75
CA ASP A 963 14.28 -28.51 39.91
C ASP A 963 14.77 -29.75 40.67
N ALA A 964 13.92 -30.78 40.80
CA ALA A 964 14.28 -32.04 41.45
C ALA A 964 15.30 -32.86 40.64
N LEU A 965 15.18 -32.90 39.31
CA LEU A 965 16.17 -33.55 38.43
C LEU A 965 17.51 -32.81 38.48
N ALA A 966 17.48 -31.48 38.38
CA ALA A 966 18.68 -30.65 38.42
C ALA A 966 19.44 -30.81 39.74
N LYS A 967 18.75 -30.91 40.89
CA LYS A 967 19.38 -31.20 42.19
C LYS A 967 20.11 -32.54 42.23
N ARG A 968 19.74 -33.50 41.37
CA ARG A 968 20.37 -34.82 41.25
C ARG A 968 21.45 -34.87 40.17
N GLY A 969 21.77 -33.73 39.53
CA GLY A 969 22.71 -33.67 38.42
C GLY A 969 22.23 -34.36 37.14
N ALA A 970 20.93 -34.63 37.02
CA ALA A 970 20.32 -35.28 35.85
C ALA A 970 19.60 -34.28 34.94
N GLU A 971 19.57 -34.56 33.64
CA GLU A 971 18.87 -33.77 32.62
C GLU A 971 17.83 -34.61 31.87
N ASP A 972 16.75 -33.97 31.45
CA ASP A 972 15.70 -34.55 30.60
C ASP A 972 15.25 -33.48 29.60
N ASP A 973 15.73 -33.58 28.35
CA ASP A 973 15.42 -32.61 27.30
C ASP A 973 13.92 -32.57 26.98
N ASP A 974 13.21 -33.70 27.10
CA ASP A 974 11.77 -33.74 26.86
C ASP A 974 11.01 -32.98 27.95
N LEU A 975 11.42 -33.14 29.21
CA LEU A 975 10.85 -32.35 30.31
C LEU A 975 11.17 -30.85 30.17
N LEU A 976 12.38 -30.48 29.71
CA LEU A 976 12.77 -29.09 29.48
C LEU A 976 11.99 -28.47 28.31
N ILE A 977 11.77 -29.21 27.23
CA ILE A 977 10.93 -28.80 26.09
C ILE A 977 9.48 -28.63 26.54
N GLU A 978 8.93 -29.57 27.32
CA GLU A 978 7.58 -29.49 27.85
C GLU A 978 7.42 -28.29 28.79
N TRP A 979 8.35 -28.11 29.73
CA TRP A 979 8.33 -27.00 30.66
C TRP A 979 8.47 -25.64 29.98
N SER A 980 9.40 -25.49 29.04
CA SER A 980 9.58 -24.25 28.27
C SER A 980 8.38 -23.94 27.39
N LYS A 981 7.77 -24.95 26.74
CA LYS A 981 6.50 -24.83 26.01
C LYS A 981 5.39 -24.31 26.92
N MET A 982 5.23 -24.88 28.11
CA MET A 982 4.20 -24.44 29.04
C MET A 982 4.48 -23.04 29.61
N GLY A 983 5.75 -22.70 29.85
CA GLY A 983 6.17 -21.34 30.21
C GLY A 983 5.83 -20.31 29.13
N HIS A 984 6.06 -20.64 27.86
CA HIS A 984 5.62 -19.83 26.72
C HIS A 984 4.10 -19.66 26.67
N MET A 985 3.33 -20.72 26.95
CA MET A 985 1.87 -20.59 27.05
C MET A 985 1.43 -19.66 28.18
N VAL A 986 2.12 -19.67 29.32
CA VAL A 986 1.86 -18.74 30.44
C VAL A 986 2.14 -17.28 30.04
N SER A 987 3.25 -17.01 29.33
CA SER A 987 3.55 -15.65 28.87
C SER A 987 2.55 -15.17 27.81
N LEU A 988 2.17 -16.04 26.86
CA LEU A 988 1.09 -15.78 25.90
C LEU A 988 -0.24 -15.44 26.60
N HIS A 989 -0.66 -16.21 27.61
CA HIS A 989 -1.89 -15.92 28.33
C HIS A 989 -1.82 -14.61 29.12
N ARG A 990 -0.63 -14.22 29.63
CA ARG A 990 -0.45 -12.90 30.24
C ARG A 990 -0.62 -11.79 29.19
N ARG A 991 -0.08 -11.96 27.97
CA ARG A 991 -0.31 -11.07 26.83
C ARG A 991 -1.80 -10.98 26.50
N TYR A 992 -2.49 -12.12 26.32
CA TYR A 992 -3.93 -12.16 26.04
C TYR A 992 -4.79 -11.49 27.11
N ILE A 993 -4.40 -11.55 28.38
CA ILE A 993 -5.08 -10.80 29.45
C ILE A 993 -4.95 -9.29 29.21
N ASP A 994 -3.77 -8.80 28.84
CA ASP A 994 -3.57 -7.37 28.57
C ASP A 994 -4.24 -6.93 27.28
N GLU A 995 -4.20 -7.75 26.23
CA GLU A 995 -4.96 -7.56 24.99
C GLU A 995 -6.46 -7.44 25.27
N ALA A 996 -7.03 -8.35 26.06
CA ALA A 996 -8.44 -8.31 26.41
C ALA A 996 -8.80 -7.08 27.28
N LYS A 997 -7.93 -6.66 28.20
CA LYS A 997 -8.13 -5.40 28.94
C LYS A 997 -8.11 -4.19 28.01
N PHE A 998 -7.13 -4.14 27.11
CA PHE A 998 -6.97 -3.07 26.14
C PHE A 998 -8.20 -2.99 25.22
N SER A 999 -8.63 -4.13 24.70
CA SER A 999 -9.83 -4.27 23.87
C SER A 999 -11.10 -3.84 24.61
N VAL A 1000 -11.26 -4.16 25.91
CA VAL A 1000 -12.37 -3.63 26.74
C VAL A 1000 -12.34 -2.09 26.79
N LEU A 1001 -11.17 -1.49 26.99
CA LEU A 1001 -11.02 -0.03 27.06
C LEU A 1001 -11.37 0.65 25.72
N LEU A 1002 -10.86 0.11 24.60
CA LEU A 1002 -11.19 0.61 23.26
C LEU A 1002 -12.69 0.47 22.96
N THR A 1003 -13.28 -0.66 23.30
CA THR A 1003 -14.72 -0.93 23.11
C THR A 1003 -15.57 0.04 23.97
N GLN A 1004 -15.19 0.27 25.23
CA GLN A 1004 -15.83 1.25 26.10
C GLN A 1004 -15.71 2.68 25.55
N ARG A 1005 -14.52 3.05 25.10
CA ARG A 1005 -14.24 4.35 24.50
C ARG A 1005 -15.17 4.59 23.31
N ARG A 1006 -15.24 3.65 22.38
CA ARG A 1006 -16.13 3.74 21.22
C ARG A 1006 -17.60 3.84 21.63
N TRP A 1007 -18.03 3.06 22.62
CA TRP A 1007 -19.40 3.15 23.14
C TRP A 1007 -19.70 4.52 23.76
N TYR A 1008 -18.77 5.12 24.51
CA TYR A 1008 -18.95 6.46 25.07
C TYR A 1008 -19.07 7.51 23.97
N GLU A 1009 -18.20 7.48 22.95
CA GLU A 1009 -18.29 8.39 21.79
C GLU A 1009 -19.65 8.32 21.09
N GLN A 1010 -20.25 7.13 21.03
CA GLN A 1010 -21.53 6.91 20.36
C GLN A 1010 -22.76 7.26 21.22
N THR A 1011 -22.64 7.24 22.55
CA THR A 1011 -23.81 7.30 23.46
C THR A 1011 -23.81 8.49 24.42
N VAL A 1012 -22.67 9.14 24.65
CA VAL A 1012 -22.56 10.26 25.61
C VAL A 1012 -22.62 11.58 24.85
N THR A 1013 -23.71 12.33 25.03
CA THR A 1013 -23.93 13.62 24.37
C THR A 1013 -23.36 14.81 25.13
N ASP A 1014 -23.19 14.72 26.47
CA ASP A 1014 -22.56 15.80 27.27
C ASP A 1014 -21.04 15.88 27.01
N PRO A 1015 -20.52 16.98 26.41
CA PRO A 1015 -19.11 17.10 26.07
C PRO A 1015 -18.18 17.04 27.29
N LYS A 1016 -18.59 17.56 28.46
CA LYS A 1016 -17.75 17.56 29.66
C LYS A 1016 -17.59 16.14 30.19
N ARG A 1017 -18.69 15.39 30.31
CA ARG A 1017 -18.67 13.99 30.70
C ARG A 1017 -17.92 13.12 29.69
N LEU A 1018 -18.15 13.32 28.39
CA LEU A 1018 -17.43 12.59 27.34
C LEU A 1018 -15.92 12.82 27.47
N LYS A 1019 -15.47 14.07 27.56
CA LYS A 1019 -14.05 14.41 27.75
C LYS A 1019 -13.44 13.74 29.00
N ALA A 1020 -14.16 13.71 30.11
CA ALA A 1020 -13.71 13.05 31.34
C ALA A 1020 -13.61 11.52 31.19
N LEU A 1021 -14.55 10.88 30.49
CA LEU A 1021 -14.52 9.45 30.19
C LEU A 1021 -13.39 9.09 29.21
N MET A 1022 -13.24 9.89 28.14
CA MET A 1022 -12.14 9.74 27.17
C MET A 1022 -10.78 9.82 27.87
N LYS A 1023 -10.59 10.82 28.75
CA LYS A 1023 -9.36 10.96 29.55
C LYS A 1023 -9.07 9.70 30.38
N ARG A 1024 -10.07 9.17 31.10
CA ARG A 1024 -9.90 7.94 31.90
C ARG A 1024 -9.53 6.73 31.05
N THR A 1025 -10.20 6.54 29.90
CA THR A 1025 -9.85 5.44 28.98
C THR A 1025 -8.45 5.62 28.40
N GLN A 1026 -8.05 6.85 28.09
CA GLN A 1026 -6.70 7.16 27.57
C GLN A 1026 -5.62 6.85 28.60
N GLU A 1027 -5.85 7.19 29.88
CA GLU A 1027 -4.93 6.85 30.98
C GLU A 1027 -4.82 5.33 31.16
N GLY A 1028 -5.91 4.59 30.98
CA GLY A 1028 -5.89 3.12 31.00
C GLY A 1028 -5.11 2.53 29.82
N ILE A 1029 -5.35 3.05 28.61
CA ILE A 1029 -4.64 2.67 27.37
C ILE A 1029 -3.14 2.91 27.51
N ALA A 1030 -2.74 4.08 28.01
CA ALA A 1030 -1.32 4.43 28.24
C ALA A 1030 -0.63 3.54 29.29
N ARG A 1031 -1.40 2.80 30.12
CA ARG A 1031 -0.87 1.87 31.11
C ARG A 1031 -0.74 0.44 30.61
N THR A 1032 -1.03 0.15 29.35
CA THR A 1032 -0.82 -1.18 28.77
C THR A 1032 0.63 -1.66 28.92
N GLU A 1033 0.81 -2.98 28.96
CA GLU A 1033 2.11 -3.66 28.93
C GLU A 1033 2.29 -4.40 27.59
N LEU A 1034 1.44 -4.17 26.58
CA LEU A 1034 1.41 -4.95 25.34
C LEU A 1034 2.78 -5.13 24.67
N PRO A 1035 3.58 -4.08 24.37
CA PRO A 1035 4.90 -4.24 23.76
C PRO A 1035 5.84 -5.12 24.60
N GLU A 1036 5.94 -4.84 25.91
CA GLU A 1036 6.77 -5.59 26.85
C GLU A 1036 6.36 -7.08 26.90
N LEU A 1037 5.06 -7.36 26.98
CA LEU A 1037 4.54 -8.73 27.04
C LEU A 1037 4.76 -9.50 25.74
N ARG A 1038 4.79 -8.81 24.60
CA ARG A 1038 5.13 -9.44 23.32
C ARG A 1038 6.61 -9.79 23.26
N ILE A 1039 7.51 -8.92 23.72
CA ILE A 1039 8.93 -9.21 23.85
C ILE A 1039 9.15 -10.42 24.78
N ILE A 1040 8.51 -10.45 25.94
CA ILE A 1040 8.57 -11.59 26.88
C ILE A 1040 8.04 -12.88 26.23
N GLY A 1041 6.93 -12.79 25.48
CA GLY A 1041 6.38 -13.91 24.72
C GLY A 1041 7.41 -14.50 23.76
N ARG A 1042 8.09 -13.64 22.98
CA ARG A 1042 9.14 -14.03 22.03
C ARG A 1042 10.36 -14.62 22.74
N LEU A 1043 10.80 -14.04 23.86
CA LEU A 1043 11.88 -14.61 24.68
C LEU A 1043 11.59 -16.07 25.06
N HIS A 1044 10.38 -16.37 25.53
CA HIS A 1044 9.99 -17.75 25.83
C HIS A 1044 9.92 -18.65 24.60
N GLU A 1045 9.52 -18.11 23.44
CA GLU A 1045 9.54 -18.82 22.16
C GLU A 1045 10.97 -19.25 21.81
N TYR A 1046 11.95 -18.36 21.93
CA TYR A 1046 13.36 -18.66 21.68
C TYR A 1046 13.95 -19.66 22.67
N VAL A 1047 13.59 -19.58 23.96
CA VAL A 1047 13.98 -20.58 24.96
C VAL A 1047 13.50 -21.97 24.54
N ARG A 1048 12.24 -22.07 24.11
CA ARG A 1048 11.68 -23.33 23.62
C ARG A 1048 12.40 -23.81 22.36
N GLN A 1049 12.57 -22.94 21.37
CA GLN A 1049 13.28 -23.26 20.13
C GLN A 1049 14.71 -23.74 20.41
N PHE A 1050 15.39 -23.12 21.39
CA PHE A 1050 16.72 -23.55 21.84
C PHE A 1050 16.72 -24.99 22.33
N TYR A 1051 15.82 -25.39 23.24
CA TYR A 1051 15.79 -26.78 23.74
C TYR A 1051 15.41 -27.79 22.67
N VAL A 1052 14.46 -27.45 21.78
CA VAL A 1052 14.12 -28.29 20.63
C VAL A 1052 15.33 -28.50 19.72
N SER A 1053 16.07 -27.42 19.45
CA SER A 1053 17.25 -27.47 18.59
C SER A 1053 18.43 -28.18 19.24
N ARG A 1054 18.62 -27.98 20.56
CA ARG A 1054 19.64 -28.67 21.36
C ARG A 1054 19.45 -30.19 21.29
N LYS A 1055 18.21 -30.67 21.42
CA LYS A 1055 17.88 -32.11 21.31
C LYS A 1055 18.21 -32.67 19.92
N ALA A 1056 18.04 -31.86 18.88
CA ALA A 1056 18.31 -32.25 17.49
C ALA A 1056 19.79 -32.14 17.08
N SER A 1057 20.57 -31.27 17.73
CA SER A 1057 21.99 -31.04 17.43
C SER A 1057 22.89 -32.14 18.00
N LYS A 1058 24.01 -32.40 17.31
CA LYS A 1058 25.05 -33.36 17.75
C LYS A 1058 25.92 -32.81 18.89
N LEU A 1059 25.76 -31.55 19.29
CA LEU A 1059 26.60 -30.83 20.25
C LEU A 1059 26.26 -31.09 21.73
N GLY A 1060 25.32 -31.98 22.07
CA GLY A 1060 24.74 -32.02 23.43
C GLY A 1060 25.08 -33.23 24.29
N LYS A 1061 26.11 -33.15 25.16
CA LYS A 1061 26.10 -33.71 26.54
C LYS A 1061 26.99 -32.84 27.45
N GLY A 1062 26.43 -32.21 28.49
CA GLY A 1062 27.22 -31.51 29.53
C GLY A 1062 26.72 -30.16 30.08
N ILE A 1063 25.42 -29.80 29.96
CA ILE A 1063 24.92 -28.42 30.21
C ILE A 1063 23.91 -28.39 31.39
N ALA A 1064 24.08 -29.27 32.38
CA ALA A 1064 23.11 -29.50 33.47
C ALA A 1064 22.86 -28.28 34.39
N ALA A 1065 23.88 -27.45 34.64
CA ALA A 1065 23.75 -26.30 35.56
C ALA A 1065 23.12 -25.05 34.90
N MET A 1066 23.26 -24.89 33.58
CA MET A 1066 22.80 -23.69 32.87
C MET A 1066 21.28 -23.72 32.58
N ALA A 1067 20.68 -24.88 32.34
CA ALA A 1067 19.27 -24.99 31.95
C ALA A 1067 18.28 -24.46 33.01
N LYS A 1068 18.59 -24.70 34.30
CA LYS A 1068 17.81 -24.21 35.44
C LYS A 1068 17.89 -22.68 35.55
N GLU A 1069 19.11 -22.15 35.52
CA GLU A 1069 19.36 -20.72 35.69
C GLU A 1069 18.89 -19.86 34.51
N VAL A 1070 18.82 -20.42 33.31
CA VAL A 1070 18.37 -19.71 32.10
C VAL A 1070 16.88 -19.47 32.12
N THR A 1071 16.12 -20.46 32.57
CA THR A 1071 14.69 -20.31 32.67
C THR A 1071 14.31 -19.55 33.94
N ASP A 1072 15.04 -19.73 35.05
CA ASP A 1072 14.91 -18.85 36.21
C ASP A 1072 15.34 -17.40 35.87
N ALA A 1073 16.35 -17.17 35.02
CA ALA A 1073 16.73 -15.84 34.53
C ALA A 1073 15.72 -15.26 33.54
N ALA A 1074 15.16 -16.04 32.62
CA ALA A 1074 14.05 -15.59 31.77
C ALA A 1074 12.84 -15.21 32.64
N MET A 1075 12.55 -15.98 33.69
CA MET A 1075 11.49 -15.70 34.66
C MET A 1075 11.83 -14.53 35.60
N ALA A 1076 13.10 -14.31 35.95
CA ALA A 1076 13.56 -13.22 36.83
C ALA A 1076 13.73 -11.89 36.11
N ASN A 1077 14.20 -11.88 34.84
CA ASN A 1077 14.19 -10.71 33.98
C ASN A 1077 12.76 -10.23 33.75
N THR A 1078 11.82 -11.15 33.58
CA THR A 1078 10.37 -10.84 33.53
C THR A 1078 9.88 -10.12 34.80
N ALA A 1079 10.48 -10.40 35.96
CA ALA A 1079 10.14 -9.74 37.23
C ALA A 1079 10.88 -8.41 37.44
N GLN A 1080 12.14 -8.30 37.04
CA GLN A 1080 12.94 -7.07 37.12
C GLN A 1080 12.50 -6.01 36.09
N GLN A 1081 12.21 -6.41 34.85
CA GLN A 1081 11.68 -5.51 33.82
C GLN A 1081 10.25 -5.06 34.16
N SER A 1082 9.40 -5.97 34.64
CA SER A 1082 8.08 -5.63 35.19
C SER A 1082 8.17 -4.67 36.40
N MET A 1083 9.16 -4.82 37.28
CA MET A 1083 9.40 -3.88 38.39
C MET A 1083 9.93 -2.53 37.92
N ALA A 1084 10.80 -2.50 36.90
CA ALA A 1084 11.31 -1.27 36.31
C ALA A 1084 10.20 -0.51 35.57
N ALA A 1085 9.34 -1.22 34.83
CA ALA A 1085 8.14 -0.67 34.18
C ALA A 1085 7.14 -0.10 35.20
N ARG A 1086 6.96 -0.79 36.35
CA ARG A 1086 6.15 -0.29 37.48
C ARG A 1086 6.77 0.89 38.23
N LYS A 1087 8.10 1.06 38.21
CA LYS A 1087 8.80 2.22 38.79
C LYS A 1087 8.86 3.42 37.85
N ARG A 1088 8.70 3.20 36.54
CA ARG A 1088 8.66 4.25 35.50
C ARG A 1088 7.26 4.85 35.31
N LYS A 1089 6.20 4.13 35.69
CA LYS A 1089 4.81 4.59 35.79
C LYS A 1089 4.53 5.15 37.18
#